data_AF-A0A5B6WSE6-F1
#
_entry.id   AF-A0A5B6WSE6-F1
#
_cell.length_a   1.000
_cell.length_b   1.000
_cell.length_c   1.000
_cell.angle_alpha   90.00
_cell.angle_beta   90.00
_cell.angle_gamma   90.00
#
_symmetry.space_group_name_H-M   'P 1'
#
loop_
_entity.id
_entity.type
_entity.pdbx_description
1 polymer ?
#
loop_
_entity_poly.entity_id
_entity_poly.type
_entity_poly.pdbx_seq_one_letter_code
_entity_poly.pdbx_strand_id
1 'polypeptide(L)'
;MLCSSSAAIRRISVSWLIMANNSNFKSHRLSRSDDAALALESSTKRPRTMSTHSSLKDAFSSYADHLNALNEKRERIVKASRDVTMNSKKVIFQVHRISKANREEVLEKAEKDLAAVRDQHISRLVKELQGTDFWKLRRAYSPGVQEYVEAATFFKFCQTGTLLNLDEINASLIPLSDPSLEPLQINLLDYLLGLADLTGELMRLAIGRISDGEVEYSERICQFVRDIYRELTLLVPLMDDGSDMKTKMDTMLQSVVKIENGNIDAACFSVRVRGSEYIPLLGSSDPRSFLVGLTGGDVSCSRFKGLGVVEEMSAPIMKIFEAFLDCTLLKLITTLGFFHWLIFIFSFLEMNMSFSHDMGDEYEKFIRRMNPPRVVIDNEACKNATVIRVDCANEHGILLEVVQILTDLNLIINKAYISADGNWFMDVFNVTDQDGNKITDEGILDYITKSLGPESCFTSAMRSVGVKQTMDHTEIELTGSDRPGLLSELSAVLKHLKCNVVNAEVWTHNSRAAAVMQVTDEETGTSITDLERLSRIKALLCNVLKGSNKSSLAKTIVSHSVTHTDRRLHQMMFADRDYEQTGDDVLEDRQRPNVDVVNWYDKDYSVVTIRGKDRPKLLFDTVCTLTDMGYVVFHAKIDTEGPESYQEYYIRHIDGSPVKSDAERQRVTQCLEAAIKRRVSEGLKLELCTTDRVGLLSDVTRIFRENSLTVSRAEVTTKDGKAVNTFYVRDASGYPVDAKTIEFIRQVIGQTILKVKGSPEDVKSVSQESPTRFLFCGLFKSRSFVNFSLVRSYS
;
A
#
# COMPACT_ATOMS: atom_id res chain seq x y z
N MET A 1 40.84 -54.45 32.13
CA MET A 1 40.40 -54.24 33.54
C MET A 1 39.96 -52.78 33.70
N LEU A 2 39.32 -52.45 34.82
CA LEU A 2 38.70 -51.15 35.10
C LEU A 2 39.64 -50.16 35.83
N CYS A 3 39.12 -48.93 35.95
CA CYS A 3 39.30 -47.96 37.05
C CYS A 3 40.33 -46.81 36.97
N SER A 4 39.92 -45.75 37.67
CA SER A 4 40.64 -44.54 38.12
C SER A 4 40.72 -43.37 37.13
N SER A 5 40.39 -42.12 37.50
CA SER A 5 39.70 -41.61 38.72
C SER A 5 39.10 -40.21 38.46
N SER A 6 38.15 -39.77 39.30
CA SER A 6 37.45 -38.47 39.17
C SER A 6 37.96 -37.41 40.15
N ALA A 7 37.99 -36.16 39.72
CA ALA A 7 38.01 -34.95 40.56
C ALA A 7 37.38 -33.77 39.77
N ALA A 8 36.68 -32.85 40.46
CA ALA A 8 35.88 -31.80 39.82
C ALA A 8 36.11 -30.40 40.42
N ILE A 9 35.96 -29.36 39.60
CA ILE A 9 35.88 -27.94 40.00
C ILE A 9 34.65 -27.30 39.35
N ARG A 10 34.05 -26.31 40.03
CA ARG A 10 32.72 -25.73 39.71
C ARG A 10 32.76 -24.55 38.73
N ARG A 11 31.61 -24.31 38.10
CA ARG A 11 31.28 -23.07 37.35
C ARG A 11 31.37 -21.82 38.24
N ILE A 12 31.72 -20.70 37.62
CA ILE A 12 31.21 -19.36 37.97
C ILE A 12 30.59 -18.78 36.69
N SER A 13 29.51 -18.01 36.83
CA SER A 13 28.84 -17.27 35.75
C SER A 13 28.79 -15.79 36.14
N VAL A 14 28.91 -14.89 35.17
CA VAL A 14 28.70 -13.45 35.36
C VAL A 14 27.90 -12.91 34.17
N SER A 15 26.70 -12.41 34.44
CA SER A 15 25.85 -11.75 33.45
C SER A 15 26.24 -10.29 33.24
N TRP A 16 25.80 -9.72 32.12
CA TRP A 16 25.95 -8.31 31.81
C TRP A 16 25.16 -7.42 32.78
N LEU A 17 25.63 -6.19 32.97
CA LEU A 17 24.81 -5.07 33.46
C LEU A 17 25.16 -3.80 32.68
N ILE A 18 24.15 -3.11 32.18
CA ILE A 18 24.30 -1.85 31.44
C ILE A 18 24.04 -0.68 32.40
N MET A 19 24.89 0.34 32.35
CA MET A 19 24.50 1.70 32.72
C MET A 19 25.05 2.68 31.70
N ALA A 20 24.18 3.56 31.20
CA ALA A 20 24.57 4.70 30.38
C ALA A 20 25.11 5.83 31.28
N ASN A 21 25.93 6.72 30.71
CA ASN A 21 26.04 8.08 31.24
C ASN A 21 26.33 9.08 30.12
N ASN A 22 26.00 10.34 30.35
CA ASN A 22 26.00 11.40 29.36
C ASN A 22 26.79 12.63 29.84
N SER A 23 27.18 13.49 28.90
CA SER A 23 27.64 14.88 29.06
C SER A 23 29.10 15.17 29.49
N ASN A 24 29.71 16.06 28.69
CA ASN A 24 30.44 17.27 29.06
C ASN A 24 31.86 17.28 29.71
N PHE A 25 32.77 17.87 28.91
CA PHE A 25 33.71 18.97 29.25
C PHE A 25 35.11 18.73 29.88
N LYS A 26 36.13 19.10 29.07
CA LYS A 26 37.31 19.94 29.39
C LYS A 26 38.35 19.50 30.45
N SER A 27 39.48 19.03 29.92
CA SER A 27 40.86 19.57 30.10
C SER A 27 41.40 19.94 31.50
N HIS A 28 42.49 19.29 31.91
CA HIS A 28 43.87 19.83 32.04
C HIS A 28 44.80 18.62 32.37
N ARG A 29 45.90 18.35 31.65
CA ARG A 29 47.23 19.03 31.57
C ARG A 29 48.05 18.88 32.88
N LEU A 30 49.33 18.55 32.70
CA LEU A 30 50.43 18.38 33.69
C LEU A 30 50.45 17.04 34.46
N SER A 31 51.61 16.50 34.87
CA SER A 31 52.98 16.59 34.29
C SER A 31 53.99 15.67 35.00
N ARG A 32 54.94 15.11 34.23
CA ARG A 32 56.38 14.93 34.55
C ARG A 32 56.81 13.91 35.64
N SER A 33 57.95 13.27 35.35
CA SER A 33 59.09 12.91 36.25
C SER A 33 58.91 11.94 37.42
N ASP A 34 59.90 11.12 37.78
CA ASP A 34 61.15 10.65 37.11
C ASP A 34 61.68 9.43 37.90
N ASP A 35 62.82 8.87 37.48
CA ASP A 35 63.74 7.99 38.24
C ASP A 35 63.30 6.54 38.61
N ALA A 36 64.20 5.60 38.96
CA ALA A 36 65.49 5.15 38.38
C ALA A 36 66.11 4.04 39.28
N ALA A 37 67.14 3.33 38.78
CA ALA A 37 68.06 2.43 39.50
C ALA A 37 67.50 1.04 39.96
N LEU A 38 68.05 -0.09 39.47
CA LEU A 38 69.11 -0.95 40.06
C LEU A 38 68.66 -1.72 41.33
N ALA A 39 68.82 -3.05 41.48
CA ALA A 39 69.40 -4.13 40.64
C ALA A 39 68.71 -5.49 41.05
N LEU A 40 69.16 -6.75 40.83
CA LEU A 40 70.44 -7.36 40.39
C LEU A 40 70.17 -8.78 39.79
N GLU A 41 71.22 -9.61 39.72
CA GLU A 41 71.34 -11.06 39.38
C GLU A 41 70.18 -12.00 39.77
N SER A 42 69.90 -13.08 39.01
CA SER A 42 70.86 -14.15 38.70
C SER A 42 70.51 -14.99 37.44
N SER A 43 71.46 -15.81 36.98
CA SER A 43 71.40 -16.44 35.64
C SER A 43 70.66 -17.78 35.59
N THR A 44 70.04 -18.10 34.45
CA THR A 44 70.28 -19.42 33.80
C THR A 44 69.96 -19.44 32.29
N LYS A 45 70.96 -19.87 31.50
CA LYS A 45 70.89 -20.58 30.19
C LYS A 45 69.64 -20.35 29.29
N ARG A 46 69.83 -19.62 28.19
CA ARG A 46 68.93 -19.65 27.01
C ARG A 46 68.75 -21.08 26.47
N PRO A 47 67.53 -21.60 26.31
CA PRO A 47 67.23 -22.59 25.28
C PRO A 47 67.36 -21.94 23.90
N ARG A 48 67.86 -22.66 22.89
CA ARG A 48 67.75 -22.25 21.49
C ARG A 48 66.35 -22.58 20.96
N THR A 49 65.37 -21.69 21.19
CA THR A 49 64.15 -21.69 20.36
C THR A 49 64.55 -21.35 18.93
N MET A 50 64.14 -22.18 17.96
CA MET A 50 64.51 -21.99 16.56
C MET A 50 63.80 -20.79 15.93
N SER A 51 64.48 -20.15 14.97
CA SER A 51 64.03 -18.97 14.25
C SER A 51 62.98 -19.30 13.18
N THR A 52 61.83 -19.82 13.59
CA THR A 52 60.71 -20.21 12.70
C THR A 52 59.39 -19.47 12.99
N HIS A 53 59.29 -18.75 14.12
CA HIS A 53 58.05 -18.05 14.50
C HIS A 53 57.98 -16.58 14.10
N SER A 54 59.10 -15.93 13.73
CA SER A 54 59.09 -14.55 13.22
C SER A 54 58.54 -14.50 11.80
N SER A 55 59.23 -15.12 10.83
CA SER A 55 58.88 -15.04 9.41
C SER A 55 57.43 -15.41 9.07
N LEU A 56 56.84 -16.39 9.78
CA LEU A 56 55.42 -16.71 9.64
C LEU A 56 54.52 -15.59 10.16
N LYS A 57 54.82 -15.03 11.34
CA LYS A 57 54.08 -13.90 11.92
C LYS A 57 54.20 -12.66 11.05
N ASP A 58 55.41 -12.36 10.56
CA ASP A 58 55.70 -11.21 9.72
C ASP A 58 54.96 -11.31 8.37
N ALA A 59 54.86 -12.53 7.81
CA ALA A 59 54.02 -12.80 6.64
C ALA A 59 52.51 -12.63 6.95
N PHE A 60 52.01 -13.13 8.07
CA PHE A 60 50.61 -12.92 8.48
C PHE A 60 50.28 -11.45 8.75
N SER A 61 51.22 -10.65 9.28
CA SER A 61 51.08 -9.20 9.40
C SER A 61 50.99 -8.54 8.02
N SER A 62 51.90 -8.87 7.09
CA SER A 62 51.87 -8.37 5.71
C SER A 62 50.54 -8.72 4.99
N TYR A 63 50.02 -9.93 5.19
CA TYR A 63 48.70 -10.32 4.66
C TYR A 63 47.55 -9.56 5.33
N ALA A 64 47.61 -9.29 6.65
CA ALA A 64 46.60 -8.49 7.34
C ALA A 64 46.61 -7.04 6.84
N ASP A 65 47.77 -6.41 6.69
CA ASP A 65 47.93 -5.05 6.16
C ASP A 65 47.41 -4.95 4.72
N HIS A 66 47.69 -5.96 3.88
CA HIS A 66 47.17 -6.05 2.52
C HIS A 66 45.64 -6.20 2.48
N LEU A 67 45.06 -7.06 3.31
CA LEU A 67 43.61 -7.25 3.41
C LEU A 67 42.90 -6.00 3.97
N ASN A 68 43.49 -5.32 4.94
CA ASN A 68 42.99 -4.06 5.48
C ASN A 68 42.96 -2.98 4.38
N ALA A 69 44.06 -2.79 3.65
CA ALA A 69 44.14 -1.82 2.55
C ALA A 69 43.14 -2.13 1.42
N LEU A 70 42.92 -3.41 1.08
CA LEU A 70 41.88 -3.82 0.14
C LEU A 70 40.46 -3.53 0.66
N ASN A 71 40.20 -3.75 1.95
CA ASN A 71 38.90 -3.50 2.55
C ASN A 71 38.60 -1.99 2.64
N GLU A 72 39.57 -1.17 3.06
CA GLU A 72 39.43 0.29 3.03
C GLU A 72 39.16 0.81 1.61
N LYS A 73 39.83 0.24 0.60
CA LYS A 73 39.58 0.58 -0.81
C LYS A 73 38.18 0.17 -1.26
N ARG A 74 37.73 -1.04 -0.88
CA ARG A 74 36.36 -1.51 -1.12
C ARG A 74 35.34 -0.55 -0.52
N GLU A 75 35.49 -0.09 0.72
CA GLU A 75 34.52 0.81 1.35
C GLU A 75 34.46 2.20 0.69
N ARG A 76 35.60 2.73 0.20
CA ARG A 76 35.59 3.97 -0.61
C ARG A 76 34.86 3.78 -1.93
N ILE A 77 35.05 2.64 -2.60
CA ILE A 77 34.35 2.29 -3.84
C ILE A 77 32.84 2.08 -3.60
N VAL A 78 32.44 1.39 -2.53
CA VAL A 78 31.02 1.26 -2.14
C VAL A 78 30.39 2.63 -1.89
N LYS A 79 31.11 3.55 -1.23
CA LYS A 79 30.63 4.93 -1.02
C LYS A 79 30.50 5.70 -2.34
N ALA A 80 31.48 5.62 -3.23
CA ALA A 80 31.41 6.25 -4.55
C ALA A 80 30.29 5.64 -5.42
N SER A 81 30.05 4.32 -5.35
CA SER A 81 28.94 3.65 -6.01
C SER A 81 27.58 4.15 -5.50
N ARG A 82 27.43 4.33 -4.19
CA ARG A 82 26.21 4.90 -3.59
C ARG A 82 25.99 6.34 -4.03
N ASP A 83 27.05 7.15 -4.09
CA ASP A 83 26.98 8.50 -4.65
C ASP A 83 26.48 8.51 -6.10
N VAL A 84 26.87 7.53 -6.93
CA VAL A 84 26.36 7.37 -8.30
C VAL A 84 24.88 6.96 -8.28
N THR A 85 24.52 5.82 -7.68
CA THR A 85 23.14 5.30 -7.57
C THR A 85 22.16 6.39 -7.14
N MET A 86 22.53 7.12 -6.08
CA MET A 86 21.75 8.20 -5.49
C MET A 86 21.40 9.33 -6.47
N ASN A 87 22.30 9.69 -7.38
CA ASN A 87 22.08 10.79 -8.31
C ASN A 87 21.54 10.32 -9.66
N SER A 88 21.85 9.11 -10.12
CA SER A 88 21.16 8.46 -11.24
C SER A 88 19.65 8.38 -10.99
N LYS A 89 19.23 8.01 -9.77
CA LYS A 89 17.81 8.04 -9.34
C LYS A 89 17.16 9.40 -9.50
N LYS A 90 17.86 10.50 -9.17
CA LYS A 90 17.33 11.85 -9.36
C LYS A 90 17.05 12.17 -10.83
N VAL A 91 17.91 11.70 -11.75
CA VAL A 91 17.69 11.84 -13.19
C VAL A 91 16.44 11.08 -13.62
N ILE A 92 16.29 9.82 -13.20
CA ILE A 92 15.10 9.00 -13.49
C ILE A 92 13.82 9.69 -12.98
N PHE A 93 13.80 10.13 -11.72
CA PHE A 93 12.67 10.84 -11.11
C PHE A 93 12.48 12.29 -11.60
N GLN A 94 13.45 12.84 -12.35
CA GLN A 94 13.30 14.10 -13.09
C GLN A 94 12.68 13.83 -14.47
N VAL A 95 13.11 12.78 -15.19
CA VAL A 95 12.53 12.36 -16.48
C VAL A 95 11.06 11.94 -16.33
N HIS A 96 10.67 11.30 -15.22
CA HIS A 96 9.26 11.03 -14.86
C HIS A 96 8.39 12.27 -14.57
N ARG A 97 8.93 13.49 -14.73
CA ARG A 97 8.16 14.75 -14.61
C ARG A 97 7.70 15.31 -15.95
N ILE A 98 8.04 14.65 -17.06
CA ILE A 98 7.57 15.02 -18.40
C ILE A 98 6.04 14.95 -18.44
N SER A 99 5.44 15.96 -19.05
CA SER A 99 4.06 16.02 -19.51
C SER A 99 4.05 16.72 -20.89
N LYS A 100 2.88 16.86 -21.51
CA LYS A 100 2.73 17.62 -22.77
C LYS A 100 3.12 19.10 -22.65
N ALA A 101 3.13 19.67 -21.43
CA ALA A 101 3.29 21.10 -21.20
C ALA A 101 4.70 21.54 -20.76
N ASN A 102 5.58 20.62 -20.34
CA ASN A 102 6.89 20.93 -19.74
C ASN A 102 8.04 20.05 -20.26
N ARG A 103 7.86 19.37 -21.40
CA ARG A 103 8.78 18.34 -21.91
C ARG A 103 10.21 18.87 -22.07
N GLU A 104 10.36 20.02 -22.71
CA GLU A 104 11.66 20.64 -23.02
C GLU A 104 12.40 21.03 -21.74
N GLU A 105 11.74 21.73 -20.81
CA GLU A 105 12.32 22.15 -19.52
C GLU A 105 12.78 20.94 -18.70
N VAL A 106 11.94 19.89 -18.64
CA VAL A 106 12.24 18.69 -17.87
C VAL A 106 13.43 17.93 -18.46
N LEU A 107 13.54 17.84 -19.79
CA LEU A 107 14.66 17.21 -20.47
C LEU A 107 15.95 18.04 -20.35
N GLU A 108 15.90 19.36 -20.52
CA GLU A 108 17.07 20.24 -20.38
C GLU A 108 17.65 20.18 -18.96
N LYS A 109 16.79 20.05 -17.94
CA LYS A 109 17.24 19.82 -16.56
C LYS A 109 17.81 18.41 -16.37
N ALA A 110 17.13 17.37 -16.85
CA ALA A 110 17.60 15.99 -16.74
C ALA A 110 18.97 15.77 -17.40
N GLU A 111 19.24 16.44 -18.53
CA GLU A 111 20.53 16.39 -19.23
C GLU A 111 21.67 16.98 -18.37
N LYS A 112 21.43 18.12 -17.71
CA LYS A 112 22.38 18.77 -16.79
C LYS A 112 22.64 17.91 -15.55
N ASP A 113 21.57 17.35 -14.97
CA ASP A 113 21.67 16.47 -13.80
C ASP A 113 22.46 15.19 -14.17
N LEU A 114 22.21 14.57 -15.34
CA LEU A 114 22.93 13.39 -15.83
C LEU A 114 24.41 13.69 -16.14
N ALA A 115 24.71 14.84 -16.74
CA ALA A 115 26.09 15.29 -16.94
C ALA A 115 26.83 15.46 -15.60
N ALA A 116 26.15 15.95 -14.55
CA ALA A 116 26.72 16.02 -13.21
C ALA A 116 26.99 14.63 -12.59
N VAL A 117 26.12 13.62 -12.84
CA VAL A 117 26.40 12.23 -12.44
C VAL A 117 27.70 11.73 -13.07
N ARG A 118 27.86 11.92 -14.39
CA ARG A 118 29.07 11.54 -15.13
C ARG A 118 30.31 12.26 -14.59
N ASP A 119 30.30 13.59 -14.60
CA ASP A 119 31.49 14.42 -14.41
C ASP A 119 31.94 14.49 -12.95
N GLN A 120 31.03 14.30 -11.98
CA GLN A 120 31.34 14.36 -10.55
C GLN A 120 31.37 13.00 -9.86
N HIS A 121 30.38 12.14 -10.10
CA HIS A 121 30.19 10.89 -9.36
C HIS A 121 30.86 9.70 -10.05
N ILE A 122 30.65 9.50 -11.36
CA ILE A 122 31.41 8.49 -12.12
C ILE A 122 32.91 8.85 -12.13
N SER A 123 33.28 10.11 -12.35
CA SER A 123 34.70 10.53 -12.29
C SER A 123 35.35 10.25 -10.92
N ARG A 124 34.61 10.33 -9.80
CA ARG A 124 35.10 9.93 -8.47
C ARG A 124 35.31 8.41 -8.38
N LEU A 125 34.36 7.63 -8.87
CA LEU A 125 34.44 6.17 -8.89
C LEU A 125 35.61 5.68 -9.75
N VAL A 126 35.82 6.26 -10.93
CA VAL A 126 36.96 5.98 -11.83
C VAL A 126 38.30 6.20 -11.12
N LYS A 127 38.44 7.25 -10.30
CA LYS A 127 39.71 7.58 -9.62
C LYS A 127 40.11 6.60 -8.51
N GLU A 128 39.14 5.93 -7.88
CA GLU A 128 39.40 4.87 -6.90
C GLU A 128 39.70 3.50 -7.54
N LEU A 129 39.24 3.25 -8.77
CA LEU A 129 39.47 1.99 -9.50
C LEU A 129 40.73 2.08 -10.37
N GLN A 130 41.74 1.23 -10.14
CA GLN A 130 43.02 1.32 -10.83
C GLN A 130 43.51 -0.06 -11.31
N GLY A 131 43.72 -0.20 -12.63
CA GLY A 131 44.16 -1.46 -13.25
C GLY A 131 43.22 -2.63 -12.92
N THR A 132 43.76 -3.70 -12.34
CA THR A 132 43.01 -4.96 -12.09
C THR A 132 41.80 -4.86 -11.14
N ASP A 133 41.54 -3.70 -10.54
CA ASP A 133 40.43 -3.51 -9.60
C ASP A 133 39.04 -3.71 -10.22
N PHE A 134 38.86 -3.39 -11.50
CA PHE A 134 37.56 -3.51 -12.18
C PHE A 134 36.95 -4.92 -11.99
N TRP A 135 37.75 -5.96 -12.26
CA TRP A 135 37.32 -7.35 -12.11
C TRP A 135 37.23 -7.80 -10.64
N LYS A 136 38.19 -7.36 -9.80
CA LYS A 136 38.28 -7.76 -8.39
C LYS A 136 37.18 -7.16 -7.50
N LEU A 137 36.76 -5.94 -7.82
CA LEU A 137 35.87 -5.13 -7.00
C LEU A 137 34.54 -4.81 -7.68
N ARG A 138 34.19 -5.47 -8.80
CA ARG A 138 32.89 -5.31 -9.51
C ARG A 138 31.71 -5.28 -8.56
N ARG A 139 31.61 -6.23 -7.62
CA ARG A 139 30.50 -6.30 -6.63
C ARG A 139 30.36 -5.07 -5.72
N ALA A 140 31.36 -4.19 -5.65
CA ALA A 140 31.33 -2.95 -4.87
C ALA A 140 30.84 -1.72 -5.68
N TYR A 141 30.87 -1.77 -7.02
CA TYR A 141 30.48 -0.63 -7.88
C TYR A 141 29.38 -0.94 -8.90
N SER A 142 29.14 -2.21 -9.20
CA SER A 142 28.15 -2.71 -10.15
C SER A 142 26.74 -2.11 -9.95
N PRO A 143 26.21 -1.95 -8.71
CA PRO A 143 24.92 -1.28 -8.50
C PRO A 143 24.88 0.21 -8.87
N GLY A 144 26.01 0.92 -8.78
CA GLY A 144 26.11 2.30 -9.24
C GLY A 144 26.15 2.41 -10.76
N VAL A 145 26.84 1.47 -11.40
CA VAL A 145 26.96 1.43 -12.87
C VAL A 145 25.65 1.01 -13.54
N GLN A 146 24.94 0.01 -13.00
CA GLN A 146 23.62 -0.42 -13.51
C GLN A 146 22.61 0.73 -13.49
N GLU A 147 22.48 1.41 -12.36
CA GLU A 147 21.58 2.57 -12.19
C GLU A 147 21.97 3.75 -13.10
N TYR A 148 23.27 3.94 -13.40
CA TYR A 148 23.72 4.94 -14.38
C TYR A 148 23.35 4.57 -15.82
N VAL A 149 23.45 3.28 -16.20
CA VAL A 149 22.99 2.79 -17.51
C VAL A 149 21.49 2.98 -17.65
N GLU A 150 20.72 2.62 -16.62
CA GLU A 150 19.27 2.82 -16.55
C GLU A 150 18.90 4.31 -16.73
N ALA A 151 19.49 5.22 -15.95
CA ALA A 151 19.25 6.65 -16.06
C ALA A 151 19.61 7.23 -17.44
N ALA A 152 20.75 6.83 -18.01
CA ALA A 152 21.22 7.32 -19.30
C ALA A 152 20.38 6.78 -20.48
N THR A 153 19.99 5.50 -20.44
CA THR A 153 19.13 4.89 -21.46
C THR A 153 17.69 5.40 -21.37
N PHE A 154 17.15 5.62 -20.17
CA PHE A 154 15.81 6.18 -19.95
C PHE A 154 15.72 7.64 -20.42
N PHE A 155 16.71 8.46 -20.09
CA PHE A 155 16.83 9.81 -20.63
C PHE A 155 16.92 9.80 -22.16
N LYS A 156 17.76 8.94 -22.75
CA LYS A 156 17.91 8.84 -24.22
C LYS A 156 16.60 8.44 -24.90
N PHE A 157 15.89 7.45 -24.37
CA PHE A 157 14.58 7.06 -24.90
C PHE A 157 13.57 8.23 -24.83
N CYS A 158 13.55 8.99 -23.73
CA CYS A 158 12.65 10.14 -23.60
C CYS A 158 13.06 11.34 -24.50
N GLN A 159 14.34 11.45 -24.85
CA GLN A 159 14.85 12.47 -25.78
C GLN A 159 14.62 12.10 -27.26
N THR A 160 14.98 10.88 -27.69
CA THR A 160 15.01 10.49 -29.11
C THR A 160 14.21 9.24 -29.48
N GLY A 161 13.60 8.55 -28.52
CA GLY A 161 12.85 7.30 -28.77
C GLY A 161 13.72 6.09 -29.13
N THR A 162 15.03 6.16 -28.88
CA THR A 162 16.01 5.13 -29.24
C THR A 162 16.79 4.65 -28.02
N LEU A 163 17.31 3.43 -28.08
CA LEU A 163 18.24 2.91 -27.09
C LEU A 163 19.60 3.63 -27.20
N LEU A 164 20.23 3.93 -26.07
CA LEU A 164 21.63 4.34 -25.99
C LEU A 164 22.50 3.09 -25.86
N ASN A 165 23.40 2.83 -26.81
CA ASN A 165 24.17 1.58 -26.83
C ASN A 165 25.43 1.62 -25.95
N LEU A 166 25.99 0.44 -25.67
CA LEU A 166 27.13 0.30 -24.75
C LEU A 166 28.38 1.06 -25.21
N ASP A 167 28.65 1.12 -26.52
CA ASP A 167 29.80 1.84 -27.07
C ASP A 167 29.61 3.36 -26.97
N GLU A 168 28.38 3.86 -27.18
CA GLU A 168 28.03 5.27 -26.93
C GLU A 168 28.21 5.66 -25.46
N ILE A 169 27.77 4.82 -24.51
CA ILE A 169 27.96 5.08 -23.08
C ILE A 169 29.46 5.06 -22.74
N ASN A 170 30.20 4.02 -23.15
CA ASN A 170 31.63 3.92 -22.87
C ASN A 170 32.43 5.06 -23.50
N ALA A 171 32.10 5.50 -24.72
CA ALA A 171 32.70 6.67 -25.35
C ALA A 171 32.51 7.96 -24.53
N SER A 172 31.40 8.10 -23.81
CA SER A 172 31.17 9.23 -22.90
C SER A 172 32.00 9.17 -21.61
N LEU A 173 32.50 7.98 -21.21
CA LEU A 173 33.26 7.76 -19.98
C LEU A 173 34.78 7.78 -20.18
N ILE A 174 35.28 7.46 -21.38
CA ILE A 174 36.73 7.51 -21.70
C ILE A 174 37.38 8.85 -21.27
N PRO A 175 36.80 10.04 -21.52
CA PRO A 175 37.41 11.33 -21.13
C PRO A 175 37.54 11.56 -19.61
N LEU A 176 36.92 10.73 -18.77
CA LEU A 176 37.03 10.83 -17.30
C LEU A 176 38.27 10.14 -16.74
N SER A 177 38.95 9.33 -17.57
CA SER A 177 40.07 8.48 -17.19
C SER A 177 41.41 9.15 -17.50
N ASP A 178 42.45 8.84 -16.73
CA ASP A 178 43.81 9.31 -17.03
C ASP A 178 44.34 8.58 -18.28
N PRO A 179 44.91 9.28 -19.30
CA PRO A 179 45.47 8.64 -20.50
C PRO A 179 46.61 7.63 -20.25
N SER A 180 47.16 7.58 -19.03
CA SER A 180 48.16 6.60 -18.60
C SER A 180 47.59 5.35 -17.92
N LEU A 181 46.27 5.26 -17.75
CA LEU A 181 45.56 4.15 -17.10
C LEU A 181 44.53 3.50 -18.04
N GLU A 182 44.19 2.23 -17.78
CA GLU A 182 43.03 1.60 -18.45
C GLU A 182 41.73 2.30 -18.01
N PRO A 183 40.88 2.78 -18.95
CA PRO A 183 39.66 3.49 -18.60
C PRO A 183 38.60 2.55 -18.04
N LEU A 184 37.71 3.07 -17.19
CA LEU A 184 36.51 2.33 -16.79
C LEU A 184 35.62 2.09 -18.00
N GLN A 185 35.53 0.83 -18.42
CA GLN A 185 34.53 0.36 -19.37
C GLN A 185 33.43 -0.37 -18.61
N ILE A 186 32.18 0.01 -18.89
CA ILE A 186 31.01 -0.77 -18.48
C ILE A 186 31.06 -2.09 -19.23
N ASN A 187 31.03 -3.19 -18.49
CA ASN A 187 30.98 -4.54 -19.06
C ASN A 187 29.56 -4.89 -19.50
N LEU A 188 29.45 -5.83 -20.43
CA LEU A 188 28.18 -6.24 -21.02
C LEU A 188 27.13 -6.67 -19.97
N LEU A 189 27.54 -7.36 -18.89
CA LEU A 189 26.61 -7.82 -17.85
C LEU A 189 26.00 -6.66 -17.03
N ASP A 190 26.80 -5.67 -16.64
CA ASP A 190 26.27 -4.48 -15.95
C ASP A 190 25.40 -3.61 -16.87
N TYR A 191 25.69 -3.58 -18.17
CA TYR A 191 24.82 -2.93 -19.16
C TYR A 191 23.48 -3.67 -19.32
N LEU A 192 23.50 -5.00 -19.49
CA LEU A 192 22.29 -5.81 -19.67
C LEU A 192 21.37 -5.78 -18.43
N LEU A 193 21.95 -5.72 -17.22
CA LEU A 193 21.18 -5.62 -15.98
C LEU A 193 20.50 -4.25 -15.85
N GLY A 194 21.21 -3.14 -16.09
CA GLY A 194 20.61 -1.80 -16.10
C GLY A 194 19.61 -1.58 -17.25
N LEU A 195 19.83 -2.22 -18.40
CA LEU A 195 18.88 -2.27 -19.51
C LEU A 195 17.61 -3.06 -19.16
N ALA A 196 17.68 -4.01 -18.22
CA ALA A 196 16.50 -4.71 -17.76
C ALA A 196 15.67 -3.85 -16.79
N ASP A 197 16.31 -3.10 -15.89
CA ASP A 197 15.61 -2.17 -14.97
C ASP A 197 14.92 -1.02 -15.70
N LEU A 198 15.55 -0.50 -16.78
CA LEU A 198 14.93 0.45 -17.72
C LEU A 198 13.50 0.06 -18.13
N THR A 199 13.22 -1.23 -18.30
CA THR A 199 11.89 -1.69 -18.73
C THR A 199 10.79 -1.45 -17.69
N GLY A 200 11.14 -1.41 -16.40
CA GLY A 200 10.25 -1.00 -15.32
C GLY A 200 9.95 0.50 -15.37
N GLU A 201 10.97 1.33 -15.58
CA GLU A 201 10.78 2.79 -15.71
C GLU A 201 9.98 3.15 -16.96
N LEU A 202 10.21 2.47 -18.07
CA LEU A 202 9.41 2.58 -19.29
C LEU A 202 7.95 2.17 -19.05
N MET A 203 7.69 1.09 -18.29
CA MET A 203 6.32 0.71 -17.91
C MET A 203 5.65 1.77 -17.04
N ARG A 204 6.32 2.32 -16.03
CA ARG A 204 5.75 3.40 -15.19
C ARG A 204 5.40 4.64 -16.03
N LEU A 205 6.29 5.02 -16.95
CA LEU A 205 6.04 6.11 -17.91
C LEU A 205 4.83 5.80 -18.80
N ALA A 206 4.70 4.58 -19.31
CA ALA A 206 3.60 4.17 -20.18
C ALA A 206 2.23 4.17 -19.48
N ILE A 207 2.12 3.68 -18.24
CA ILE A 207 0.88 3.76 -17.45
C ILE A 207 0.49 5.22 -17.18
N GLY A 208 1.46 6.08 -16.85
CA GLY A 208 1.24 7.53 -16.75
C GLY A 208 0.72 8.15 -18.05
N ARG A 209 1.22 7.69 -19.22
CA ARG A 209 0.76 8.12 -20.54
C ARG A 209 -0.64 7.61 -20.91
N ILE A 210 -0.98 6.38 -20.54
CA ILE A 210 -2.35 5.84 -20.68
C ILE A 210 -3.34 6.73 -19.92
N SER A 211 -2.99 7.15 -18.70
CA SER A 211 -3.77 8.10 -17.91
C SER A 211 -3.91 9.48 -18.56
N ASP A 212 -2.88 9.97 -19.27
CA ASP A 212 -2.88 11.25 -20.02
C ASP A 212 -3.58 11.15 -21.40
N GLY A 213 -4.20 10.00 -21.71
CA GLY A 213 -4.82 9.69 -23.00
C GLY A 213 -3.82 9.50 -24.15
N GLU A 214 -2.53 9.38 -23.87
CA GLU A 214 -1.43 9.25 -24.85
C GLU A 214 -1.18 7.79 -25.26
N VAL A 215 -2.25 7.07 -25.62
CA VAL A 215 -2.21 5.63 -25.94
C VAL A 215 -1.16 5.32 -27.01
N GLU A 216 -1.08 6.10 -28.09
CA GLU A 216 -0.07 5.90 -29.15
C GLU A 216 1.39 5.98 -28.65
N TYR A 217 1.67 6.77 -27.61
CA TYR A 217 3.02 6.84 -27.05
C TYR A 217 3.29 5.65 -26.12
N SER A 218 2.29 5.24 -25.35
CA SER A 218 2.33 3.99 -24.58
C SER A 218 2.50 2.75 -25.49
N GLU A 219 1.87 2.70 -26.67
CA GLU A 219 2.09 1.65 -27.67
C GLU A 219 3.54 1.65 -28.20
N ARG A 220 4.13 2.81 -28.46
CA ARG A 220 5.55 2.92 -28.85
C ARG A 220 6.49 2.42 -27.74
N ILE A 221 6.19 2.74 -26.47
CA ILE A 221 6.93 2.22 -25.32
C ILE A 221 6.75 0.69 -25.21
N CYS A 222 5.53 0.21 -25.34
CA CYS A 222 5.18 -1.21 -25.31
C CYS A 222 5.99 -2.02 -26.34
N GLN A 223 6.07 -1.51 -27.57
CA GLN A 223 6.82 -2.17 -28.64
C GLN A 223 8.33 -2.20 -28.35
N PHE A 224 8.89 -1.08 -27.87
CA PHE A 224 10.31 -1.00 -27.50
C PHE A 224 10.69 -1.97 -26.38
N VAL A 225 9.88 -2.05 -25.31
CA VAL A 225 10.10 -3.00 -24.20
C VAL A 225 9.92 -4.45 -24.68
N ARG A 226 8.91 -4.72 -25.53
CA ARG A 226 8.66 -6.05 -26.10
C ARG A 226 9.83 -6.53 -26.96
N ASP A 227 10.49 -5.65 -27.71
CA ASP A 227 11.65 -6.01 -28.54
C ASP A 227 12.91 -6.25 -27.69
N ILE A 228 13.15 -5.45 -26.64
CA ILE A 228 14.19 -5.75 -25.63
C ILE A 228 13.97 -7.14 -25.02
N TYR A 229 12.74 -7.44 -24.57
CA TYR A 229 12.41 -8.74 -23.99
C TYR A 229 12.62 -9.91 -24.97
N ARG A 230 12.30 -9.74 -26.25
CA ARG A 230 12.52 -10.76 -27.31
C ARG A 230 14.00 -11.12 -27.46
N GLU A 231 14.86 -10.12 -27.66
CA GLU A 231 16.30 -10.36 -27.86
C GLU A 231 16.96 -10.95 -26.61
N LEU A 232 16.59 -10.46 -25.42
CA LEU A 232 17.11 -11.02 -24.16
C LEU A 232 16.62 -12.45 -23.91
N THR A 233 15.40 -12.82 -24.34
CA THR A 233 14.90 -14.22 -24.24
C THR A 233 15.77 -15.20 -25.03
N LEU A 234 16.42 -14.76 -26.12
CA LEU A 234 17.37 -15.57 -26.88
C LEU A 234 18.76 -15.64 -26.21
N LEU A 235 19.17 -14.57 -25.53
CA LEU A 235 20.51 -14.44 -24.95
C LEU A 235 20.64 -15.09 -23.56
N VAL A 236 19.66 -14.91 -22.67
CA VAL A 236 19.76 -15.32 -21.26
C VAL A 236 20.01 -16.82 -21.05
N PRO A 237 19.45 -17.76 -21.84
CA PRO A 237 19.78 -19.19 -21.76
C PRO A 237 21.24 -19.54 -22.10
N LEU A 238 22.02 -18.59 -22.64
CA LEU A 238 23.41 -18.75 -23.04
C LEU A 238 24.39 -18.07 -22.05
N MET A 239 23.89 -17.50 -20.95
CA MET A 239 24.70 -16.77 -19.96
C MET A 239 25.12 -17.66 -18.78
N ASP A 240 26.43 -17.73 -18.52
CA ASP A 240 26.96 -18.25 -17.25
C ASP A 240 26.43 -17.41 -16.07
N ASP A 241 26.07 -18.08 -14.97
CA ASP A 241 25.50 -17.47 -13.74
C ASP A 241 24.30 -16.53 -13.96
N GLY A 242 23.40 -16.85 -14.92
CA GLY A 242 22.22 -16.05 -15.26
C GLY A 242 21.09 -15.93 -14.21
N SER A 243 21.34 -16.16 -12.91
CA SER A 243 20.31 -16.11 -11.85
C SER A 243 19.63 -14.74 -11.75
N ASP A 244 20.43 -13.70 -11.68
CA ASP A 244 19.96 -12.32 -11.46
C ASP A 244 19.19 -11.84 -12.69
N MET A 245 19.69 -12.22 -13.87
CA MET A 245 19.09 -11.89 -15.15
C MET A 245 17.75 -12.62 -15.37
N LYS A 246 17.58 -13.84 -14.87
CA LYS A 246 16.28 -14.54 -14.90
C LYS A 246 15.21 -13.75 -14.14
N THR A 247 15.48 -13.35 -12.90
CA THR A 247 14.55 -12.55 -12.08
C THR A 247 14.21 -11.20 -12.73
N LYS A 248 15.19 -10.60 -13.44
CA LYS A 248 14.98 -9.38 -14.23
C LYS A 248 14.09 -9.63 -15.45
N MET A 249 14.24 -10.76 -16.15
CA MET A 249 13.37 -11.18 -17.26
C MET A 249 11.93 -11.44 -16.81
N ASP A 250 11.74 -12.11 -15.67
CA ASP A 250 10.41 -12.33 -15.09
C ASP A 250 9.71 -10.98 -14.76
N THR A 251 10.48 -10.01 -14.25
CA THR A 251 10.02 -8.63 -13.97
C THR A 251 9.71 -7.84 -15.26
N MET A 252 10.52 -8.00 -16.29
CA MET A 252 10.34 -7.40 -17.61
C MET A 252 9.08 -7.93 -18.31
N LEU A 253 8.78 -9.23 -18.18
CA LEU A 253 7.55 -9.82 -18.71
C LEU A 253 6.31 -9.21 -18.04
N GLN A 254 6.32 -9.00 -16.72
CA GLN A 254 5.22 -8.29 -16.04
C GLN A 254 5.11 -6.84 -16.54
N SER A 255 6.24 -6.19 -16.80
CA SER A 255 6.28 -4.82 -17.31
C SER A 255 5.64 -4.73 -18.70
N VAL A 256 5.89 -5.70 -19.60
CA VAL A 256 5.19 -5.82 -20.90
C VAL A 256 3.68 -5.99 -20.69
N VAL A 257 3.27 -6.97 -19.87
CA VAL A 257 1.84 -7.30 -19.67
C VAL A 257 1.05 -6.13 -19.07
N LYS A 258 1.64 -5.36 -18.14
CA LYS A 258 1.01 -4.14 -17.58
C LYS A 258 0.72 -3.10 -18.68
N ILE A 259 1.69 -2.85 -19.57
CA ILE A 259 1.52 -1.88 -20.67
C ILE A 259 0.50 -2.39 -21.70
N GLU A 260 0.57 -3.67 -22.06
CA GLU A 260 -0.37 -4.29 -23.02
C GLU A 260 -1.81 -4.21 -22.52
N ASN A 261 -2.07 -4.59 -21.27
CA ASN A 261 -3.41 -4.50 -20.66
C ASN A 261 -3.92 -3.06 -20.63
N GLY A 262 -3.13 -2.11 -20.15
CA GLY A 262 -3.55 -0.70 -20.06
C GLY A 262 -3.81 -0.04 -21.42
N ASN A 263 -3.07 -0.44 -22.48
CA ASN A 263 -3.35 -0.01 -23.84
C ASN A 263 -4.66 -0.61 -24.38
N ILE A 264 -4.91 -1.90 -24.14
CA ILE A 264 -6.17 -2.57 -24.50
C ILE A 264 -7.36 -1.88 -23.82
N ASP A 265 -7.25 -1.57 -22.53
CA ASP A 265 -8.29 -0.87 -21.77
C ASP A 265 -8.59 0.51 -22.33
N ALA A 266 -7.56 1.31 -22.64
CA ALA A 266 -7.73 2.63 -23.22
C ALA A 266 -8.32 2.59 -24.64
N ALA A 267 -7.91 1.60 -25.46
CA ALA A 267 -8.48 1.35 -26.77
C ALA A 267 -9.97 0.97 -26.67
N CYS A 268 -10.32 0.00 -25.82
CA CYS A 268 -11.70 -0.41 -25.54
C CYS A 268 -12.55 0.75 -25.02
N PHE A 269 -12.03 1.59 -24.13
CA PHE A 269 -12.70 2.80 -23.66
C PHE A 269 -12.95 3.79 -24.80
N SER A 270 -11.96 4.05 -25.67
CA SER A 270 -12.12 4.95 -26.82
C SER A 270 -13.19 4.49 -27.82
N VAL A 271 -13.29 3.17 -28.05
CA VAL A 271 -14.33 2.56 -28.89
C VAL A 271 -15.70 2.65 -28.22
N ARG A 272 -15.78 2.38 -26.91
CA ARG A 272 -17.04 2.41 -26.15
C ARG A 272 -17.60 3.83 -26.01
N VAL A 273 -16.76 4.84 -25.81
CA VAL A 273 -17.15 6.26 -25.79
C VAL A 273 -17.74 6.68 -27.14
N ARG A 274 -17.10 6.32 -28.26
CA ARG A 274 -17.66 6.55 -29.61
C ARG A 274 -18.95 5.77 -29.85
N GLY A 275 -19.09 4.58 -29.26
CA GLY A 275 -20.35 3.82 -29.27
C GLY A 275 -21.49 4.54 -28.54
N SER A 276 -21.22 5.21 -27.43
CA SER A 276 -22.21 6.02 -26.69
C SER A 276 -22.56 7.37 -27.32
N GLU A 277 -21.76 7.87 -28.28
CA GLU A 277 -22.07 9.09 -29.03
C GLU A 277 -23.15 8.87 -30.12
N TYR A 278 -23.54 7.61 -30.41
CA TYR A 278 -24.57 7.28 -31.40
C TYR A 278 -25.99 7.18 -30.80
N ILE A 279 -26.72 8.29 -30.78
CA ILE A 279 -28.18 8.28 -30.58
C ILE A 279 -28.84 7.71 -31.85
N PRO A 280 -29.59 6.59 -31.79
CA PRO A 280 -30.20 6.00 -32.98
C PRO A 280 -31.49 6.75 -33.38
N LEU A 281 -31.33 7.84 -34.15
CA LEU A 281 -32.45 8.44 -34.86
C LEU A 281 -32.98 7.46 -35.93
N LEU A 282 -34.30 7.39 -36.03
CA LEU A 282 -35.03 6.31 -36.69
C LEU A 282 -34.75 6.18 -38.21
N GLY A 283 -34.35 4.97 -38.61
CA GLY A 283 -35.07 4.24 -39.66
C GLY A 283 -34.67 4.45 -41.13
N SER A 284 -33.79 3.58 -41.62
CA SER A 284 -33.96 2.98 -42.95
C SER A 284 -33.33 1.58 -43.00
N SER A 285 -33.95 0.65 -43.72
CA SER A 285 -33.48 -0.73 -43.84
C SER A 285 -32.66 -0.94 -45.13
N ASP A 286 -31.32 -1.05 -45.02
CA ASP A 286 -30.46 -1.55 -46.10
C ASP A 286 -29.26 -2.36 -45.53
N PRO A 287 -29.17 -3.68 -45.76
CA PRO A 287 -28.23 -4.55 -45.05
C PRO A 287 -26.84 -4.62 -45.72
N ARG A 288 -26.06 -3.51 -45.70
CA ARG A 288 -24.67 -3.49 -46.23
C ARG A 288 -23.66 -2.67 -45.41
N SER A 289 -23.31 -3.18 -44.23
CA SER A 289 -22.03 -2.87 -43.57
C SER A 289 -21.51 -4.11 -42.83
N PHE A 290 -20.21 -4.39 -42.92
CA PHE A 290 -19.61 -5.61 -42.38
C PHE A 290 -19.52 -5.59 -40.85
N LEU A 291 -19.87 -6.70 -40.22
CA LEU A 291 -19.76 -6.92 -38.78
C LEU A 291 -18.87 -8.16 -38.57
N VAL A 292 -17.63 -7.96 -38.14
CA VAL A 292 -16.70 -9.05 -37.81
C VAL A 292 -17.05 -9.58 -36.42
N GLY A 293 -18.04 -10.46 -36.37
CA GLY A 293 -18.38 -11.19 -35.15
C GLY A 293 -17.46 -12.39 -34.94
N LEU A 294 -16.81 -12.46 -33.77
CA LEU A 294 -16.31 -13.71 -33.22
C LEU A 294 -17.33 -14.20 -32.18
N THR A 295 -18.15 -15.17 -32.58
CA THR A 295 -19.05 -15.89 -31.69
C THR A 295 -18.24 -16.79 -30.76
N GLY A 296 -18.65 -16.89 -29.49
CA GLY A 296 -18.01 -17.80 -28.53
C GLY A 296 -18.08 -19.26 -28.96
N GLY A 297 -17.02 -20.01 -28.67
CA GLY A 297 -16.92 -21.45 -28.86
C GLY A 297 -15.77 -22.03 -28.06
N ASP A 298 -16.00 -23.15 -27.38
CA ASP A 298 -15.04 -23.76 -26.47
C ASP A 298 -13.78 -24.27 -27.19
N VAL A 299 -12.61 -23.67 -26.91
CA VAL A 299 -11.32 -24.23 -27.32
C VAL A 299 -10.80 -25.14 -26.21
N SER A 300 -11.38 -26.34 -26.15
CA SER A 300 -10.88 -27.43 -25.30
C SER A 300 -9.49 -27.86 -25.77
N CYS A 301 -8.44 -27.31 -25.13
CA CYS A 301 -7.06 -27.64 -25.45
C CYS A 301 -6.75 -29.09 -25.05
N SER A 302 -6.85 -30.00 -26.01
CA SER A 302 -6.57 -31.42 -25.81
C SER A 302 -5.65 -31.98 -26.89
N ARG A 303 -4.70 -32.79 -26.43
CA ARG A 303 -4.02 -33.86 -27.19
C ARG A 303 -2.98 -33.44 -28.24
N PHE A 304 -1.79 -33.04 -27.75
CA PHE A 304 -0.58 -33.72 -28.24
C PHE A 304 -0.33 -34.96 -27.37
N LYS A 305 -0.31 -36.15 -27.98
CA LYS A 305 -0.03 -37.41 -27.28
C LYS A 305 0.48 -38.48 -28.25
N GLY A 306 1.66 -39.04 -27.98
CA GLY A 306 2.07 -40.35 -28.53
C GLY A 306 3.41 -40.40 -29.26
N LEU A 307 4.50 -40.57 -28.51
CA LEU A 307 5.59 -41.54 -28.74
C LEU A 307 6.70 -41.29 -27.67
N GLY A 308 7.11 -42.24 -26.84
CA GLY A 308 6.50 -43.55 -26.55
C GLY A 308 7.46 -44.49 -25.80
N VAL A 309 7.06 -44.93 -24.60
CA VAL A 309 7.62 -46.08 -23.83
C VAL A 309 9.07 -45.96 -23.33
N VAL A 310 9.26 -45.92 -22.00
CA VAL A 310 9.74 -47.05 -21.15
C VAL A 310 9.13 -46.86 -19.75
N GLU A 311 8.72 -47.96 -19.12
CA GLU A 311 8.18 -47.99 -17.75
C GLU A 311 9.22 -48.44 -16.71
N GLU A 312 8.89 -48.23 -15.43
CA GLU A 312 9.47 -48.85 -14.23
C GLU A 312 11.00 -49.00 -14.09
N MET A 313 11.56 -48.24 -13.13
CA MET A 313 12.30 -48.90 -12.05
C MET A 313 12.24 -48.12 -10.74
N SER A 314 12.06 -48.83 -9.63
CA SER A 314 12.02 -48.26 -8.27
C SER A 314 13.41 -48.26 -7.61
N ALA A 315 13.56 -47.43 -6.58
CA ALA A 315 14.65 -47.34 -5.59
C ALA A 315 15.98 -48.08 -5.90
N PRO A 316 17.12 -47.35 -6.01
CA PRO A 316 17.82 -47.07 -4.74
C PRO A 316 18.69 -45.78 -4.72
N ILE A 317 18.10 -44.62 -4.43
CA ILE A 317 18.90 -43.38 -4.16
C ILE A 317 19.23 -43.24 -2.66
N MET A 318 18.37 -43.73 -1.76
CA MET A 318 18.57 -43.79 -0.29
C MET A 318 19.61 -44.84 0.18
N LYS A 319 20.67 -45.10 -0.62
CA LYS A 319 21.83 -45.91 -0.21
C LYS A 319 23.20 -45.29 -0.51
N ILE A 320 23.25 -44.15 -1.20
CA ILE A 320 24.51 -43.42 -1.43
C ILE A 320 24.87 -42.53 -0.21
N PHE A 321 23.88 -42.10 0.57
CA PHE A 321 24.08 -41.20 1.72
C PHE A 321 24.67 -41.87 2.98
N GLU A 322 24.53 -43.19 3.17
CA GLU A 322 25.11 -43.88 4.34
C GLU A 322 26.59 -44.23 4.18
N ALA A 323 27.13 -44.23 2.95
CA ALA A 323 28.49 -44.68 2.66
C ALA A 323 29.59 -43.64 2.95
N PHE A 324 29.23 -42.39 3.29
CA PHE A 324 30.19 -41.27 3.40
C PHE A 324 30.62 -40.92 4.83
N LEU A 325 30.21 -41.70 5.83
CA LEU A 325 30.37 -41.35 7.26
C LEU A 325 31.47 -42.12 8.02
N ASP A 326 32.14 -43.07 7.38
CA ASP A 326 33.27 -43.82 7.97
C ASP A 326 34.62 -43.39 7.38
N CYS A 327 35.13 -42.26 7.87
CA CYS A 327 36.52 -41.84 7.68
C CYS A 327 37.07 -41.16 8.94
N THR A 328 37.67 -41.97 9.82
CA THR A 328 38.22 -41.57 11.14
C THR A 328 39.42 -40.62 11.07
N LEU A 329 39.89 -40.23 9.88
CA LEU A 329 40.98 -39.28 9.69
C LEU A 329 40.55 -37.80 9.75
N LEU A 330 39.28 -37.48 9.42
CA LEU A 330 38.82 -36.08 9.29
C LEU A 330 38.54 -35.40 10.64
N LYS A 331 38.45 -36.16 11.74
CA LYS A 331 38.16 -35.67 13.10
C LYS A 331 39.36 -34.99 13.81
N LEU A 332 40.57 -35.06 13.24
CA LEU A 332 41.76 -34.45 13.84
C LEU A 332 42.10 -33.05 13.29
N ILE A 333 41.60 -32.70 12.09
CA ILE A 333 41.88 -31.42 11.42
C ILE A 333 40.77 -30.39 11.71
N THR A 334 39.55 -30.86 11.96
CA THR A 334 38.34 -30.03 12.12
C THR A 334 38.17 -29.38 13.50
N THR A 335 38.93 -29.77 14.53
CA THR A 335 38.71 -29.27 15.91
C THR A 335 39.44 -27.97 16.26
N LEU A 336 40.41 -27.52 15.45
CA LEU A 336 41.18 -26.29 15.70
C LEU A 336 40.94 -25.18 14.67
N GLY A 337 40.73 -25.51 13.38
CA GLY A 337 40.44 -24.50 12.36
C GLY A 337 38.98 -23.99 12.40
N PHE A 338 38.03 -24.88 12.69
CA PHE A 338 36.61 -24.60 12.44
C PHE A 338 36.00 -23.59 13.42
N PHE A 339 36.46 -23.50 14.67
CA PHE A 339 35.94 -22.52 15.62
C PHE A 339 36.28 -21.08 15.23
N HIS A 340 37.52 -20.82 14.79
CA HIS A 340 37.90 -19.48 14.33
C HIS A 340 37.21 -19.11 13.01
N TRP A 341 36.96 -20.10 12.14
CA TRP A 341 36.24 -19.89 10.88
C TRP A 341 34.73 -19.68 11.10
N LEU A 342 34.10 -20.42 12.02
CA LEU A 342 32.69 -20.24 12.37
C LEU A 342 32.46 -18.90 13.08
N ILE A 343 33.38 -18.44 13.94
CA ILE A 343 33.35 -17.09 14.52
C ILE A 343 33.49 -16.04 13.42
N PHE A 344 34.40 -16.22 12.45
CA PHE A 344 34.54 -15.29 11.32
C PHE A 344 33.28 -15.23 10.45
N ILE A 345 32.64 -16.38 10.19
CA ILE A 345 31.37 -16.47 9.45
C ILE A 345 30.22 -15.85 10.24
N PHE A 346 30.10 -16.10 11.55
CA PHE A 346 29.10 -15.45 12.39
C PHE A 346 29.32 -13.94 12.45
N SER A 347 30.52 -13.45 12.75
CA SER A 347 30.81 -12.01 12.73
C SER A 347 30.59 -11.39 11.35
N PHE A 348 30.81 -12.12 10.26
CA PHE A 348 30.53 -11.64 8.90
C PHE A 348 29.03 -11.60 8.59
N LEU A 349 28.22 -12.61 8.98
CA LEU A 349 26.76 -12.55 8.84
C LEU A 349 26.13 -11.54 9.79
N GLU A 350 26.59 -11.46 11.04
CA GLU A 350 26.08 -10.57 12.08
C GLU A 350 26.45 -9.11 11.78
N MET A 351 27.63 -8.84 11.22
CA MET A 351 27.92 -7.56 10.56
C MET A 351 26.99 -7.32 9.37
N ASN A 352 26.88 -8.22 8.39
CA ASN A 352 26.05 -7.96 7.22
C ASN A 352 24.55 -7.77 7.57
N MET A 353 24.02 -8.46 8.58
CA MET A 353 22.66 -8.27 9.08
C MET A 353 22.49 -6.96 9.84
N SER A 354 23.40 -6.60 10.75
CA SER A 354 23.32 -5.32 11.48
C SER A 354 23.55 -4.12 10.57
N PHE A 355 24.48 -4.19 9.61
CA PHE A 355 24.65 -3.17 8.57
C PHE A 355 23.42 -3.08 7.68
N SER A 356 22.81 -4.20 7.27
CA SER A 356 21.58 -4.19 6.47
C SER A 356 20.43 -3.48 7.18
N HIS A 357 20.21 -3.79 8.46
CA HIS A 357 19.07 -3.28 9.22
C HIS A 357 19.19 -1.79 9.59
N ASP A 358 20.40 -1.27 9.76
CA ASP A 358 20.66 0.17 10.01
C ASP A 358 20.73 0.95 8.69
N MET A 359 21.27 0.34 7.62
CA MET A 359 21.26 0.92 6.26
C MET A 359 19.85 1.08 5.71
N GLY A 360 18.97 0.09 5.89
CA GLY A 360 17.58 0.17 5.41
C GLY A 360 16.84 1.37 5.99
N ASP A 361 16.95 1.56 7.30
CA ASP A 361 16.24 2.60 8.05
C ASP A 361 16.72 4.02 7.68
N GLU A 362 18.02 4.24 7.48
CA GLU A 362 18.57 5.52 6.98
C GLU A 362 18.27 5.72 5.47
N TYR A 363 18.40 4.67 4.64
CA TYR A 363 18.18 4.73 3.19
C TYR A 363 16.71 4.96 2.84
N GLU A 364 15.75 4.38 3.57
CA GLU A 364 14.33 4.72 3.43
C GLU A 364 14.06 6.16 3.80
N LYS A 365 14.48 6.62 4.99
CA LYS A 365 14.32 8.03 5.41
C LYS A 365 14.98 9.01 4.42
N PHE A 366 16.00 8.55 3.70
CA PHE A 366 16.66 9.30 2.65
C PHE A 366 15.90 9.29 1.32
N ILE A 367 15.32 8.15 0.90
CA ILE A 367 14.40 8.07 -0.24
C ILE A 367 13.16 8.94 -0.01
N ARG A 368 12.55 8.89 1.19
CA ARG A 368 11.42 9.75 1.58
C ARG A 368 11.76 11.25 1.50
N ARG A 369 13.02 11.63 1.76
CA ARG A 369 13.53 13.02 1.62
C ARG A 369 13.91 13.40 0.19
N MET A 370 14.28 12.44 -0.66
CA MET A 370 14.54 12.65 -2.09
C MET A 370 13.23 12.84 -2.87
N ASN A 371 12.25 11.99 -2.56
CA ASN A 371 10.98 11.86 -3.24
C ASN A 371 9.85 12.11 -2.24
N PRO A 372 9.57 13.38 -1.89
CA PRO A 372 8.35 13.70 -1.16
C PRO A 372 7.13 13.23 -1.98
N PRO A 373 6.05 12.80 -1.32
CA PRO A 373 4.80 12.43 -1.99
C PRO A 373 4.34 13.54 -2.95
N ARG A 374 4.03 13.18 -4.19
CA ARG A 374 3.56 14.11 -5.22
C ARG A 374 2.17 13.71 -5.65
N VAL A 375 1.22 14.60 -5.39
CA VAL A 375 -0.10 14.58 -6.02
C VAL A 375 -0.02 15.36 -7.33
N VAL A 376 -0.52 14.79 -8.42
CA VAL A 376 -0.80 15.51 -9.66
C VAL A 376 -2.29 15.35 -9.97
N ILE A 377 -3.04 16.43 -9.78
CA ILE A 377 -4.46 16.50 -10.13
C ILE A 377 -4.55 17.07 -11.54
N ASP A 378 -5.20 16.34 -12.44
CA ASP A 378 -5.44 16.72 -13.83
C ASP A 378 -6.94 16.65 -14.13
N ASN A 379 -7.53 17.79 -14.47
CA ASN A 379 -8.96 17.91 -14.77
C ASN A 379 -9.24 18.00 -16.28
N GLU A 380 -8.23 17.84 -17.13
CA GLU A 380 -8.32 17.95 -18.60
C GLU A 380 -8.10 16.60 -19.30
N ALA A 381 -7.24 15.73 -18.74
CA ALA A 381 -6.88 14.43 -19.31
C ALA A 381 -8.10 13.50 -19.58
N CYS A 382 -9.11 13.53 -18.71
CA CYS A 382 -10.37 12.82 -18.90
C CYS A 382 -11.52 13.82 -19.13
N LYS A 383 -12.45 13.53 -20.04
CA LYS A 383 -13.63 14.39 -20.27
C LYS A 383 -14.59 14.45 -19.07
N ASN A 384 -14.79 13.32 -18.38
CA ASN A 384 -15.94 13.11 -17.48
C ASN A 384 -15.56 12.98 -15.99
N ALA A 385 -14.27 12.79 -15.66
CA ALA A 385 -13.78 12.61 -14.29
C ALA A 385 -12.52 13.45 -14.07
N THR A 386 -12.21 13.74 -12.81
CA THR A 386 -10.95 14.35 -12.40
C THR A 386 -9.93 13.23 -12.17
N VAL A 387 -8.72 13.37 -12.72
CA VAL A 387 -7.66 12.36 -12.60
C VAL A 387 -6.74 12.78 -11.45
N ILE A 388 -6.59 11.93 -10.44
CA ILE A 388 -5.64 12.13 -9.34
C ILE A 388 -4.54 11.08 -9.48
N ARG A 389 -3.30 11.52 -9.69
CA ARG A 389 -2.11 10.68 -9.64
C ARG A 389 -1.38 10.89 -8.33
N VAL A 390 -0.97 9.81 -7.68
CA VAL A 390 -0.19 9.83 -6.44
C VAL A 390 1.12 9.07 -6.69
N ASP A 391 2.23 9.81 -6.74
CA ASP A 391 3.58 9.26 -6.80
C ASP A 391 4.25 9.35 -5.43
N CYS A 392 4.75 8.25 -4.89
CA CYS A 392 5.52 8.28 -3.64
C CYS A 392 6.50 7.09 -3.51
N ALA A 393 7.29 7.12 -2.43
CA ALA A 393 8.00 5.93 -1.98
C ALA A 393 7.00 4.84 -1.56
N ASN A 394 7.29 3.58 -1.86
CA ASN A 394 6.43 2.46 -1.50
C ASN A 394 6.55 2.12 -0.01
N GLU A 395 5.45 2.24 0.74
CA GLU A 395 5.34 1.80 2.14
C GLU A 395 4.05 1.02 2.37
N HIS A 396 4.09 0.09 3.34
CA HIS A 396 2.94 -0.72 3.71
C HIS A 396 1.79 0.14 4.27
N GLY A 397 0.75 0.34 3.46
CA GLY A 397 -0.50 0.99 3.87
C GLY A 397 -0.90 2.21 3.05
N ILE A 398 -0.03 2.76 2.19
CA ILE A 398 -0.31 4.01 1.47
C ILE A 398 -1.60 3.95 0.64
N LEU A 399 -1.83 2.86 -0.12
CA LEU A 399 -3.08 2.65 -0.87
C LEU A 399 -4.34 2.85 -0.01
N LEU A 400 -4.32 2.30 1.20
CA LEU A 400 -5.43 2.39 2.14
C LEU A 400 -5.60 3.83 2.67
N GLU A 401 -4.52 4.58 2.89
CA GLU A 401 -4.55 5.97 3.33
C GLU A 401 -5.03 6.94 2.22
N VAL A 402 -4.62 6.71 0.97
CA VAL A 402 -5.13 7.43 -0.20
C VAL A 402 -6.62 7.18 -0.38
N VAL A 403 -7.06 5.91 -0.32
CA VAL A 403 -8.48 5.55 -0.48
C VAL A 403 -9.31 6.03 0.73
N GLN A 404 -8.74 6.12 1.94
CA GLN A 404 -9.37 6.78 3.09
C GLN A 404 -9.65 8.26 2.81
N ILE A 405 -8.63 9.03 2.43
CA ILE A 405 -8.78 10.49 2.19
C ILE A 405 -9.78 10.80 1.08
N LEU A 406 -9.81 10.02 -0.01
CA LEU A 406 -10.83 10.15 -1.06
C LEU A 406 -12.23 9.77 -0.56
N THR A 407 -12.33 8.79 0.35
CA THR A 407 -13.59 8.32 0.94
C THR A 407 -14.18 9.32 1.96
N ASP A 408 -13.35 9.97 2.77
CA ASP A 408 -13.78 11.00 3.73
C ASP A 408 -14.27 12.28 3.02
N LEU A 409 -13.68 12.60 1.86
CA LEU A 409 -14.18 13.63 0.94
C LEU A 409 -15.46 13.22 0.19
N ASN A 410 -15.96 12.00 0.41
CA ASN A 410 -17.15 11.43 -0.21
C ASN A 410 -17.09 11.36 -1.76
N LEU A 411 -15.89 11.22 -2.31
CA LEU A 411 -15.65 11.11 -3.74
C LEU A 411 -15.91 9.68 -4.23
N ILE A 412 -16.36 9.54 -5.48
CA ILE A 412 -16.58 8.24 -6.13
C ILE A 412 -15.37 7.93 -7.02
N ILE A 413 -14.74 6.76 -6.82
CA ILE A 413 -13.60 6.28 -7.61
C ILE A 413 -14.15 5.35 -8.71
N ASN A 414 -14.25 5.86 -9.93
CA ASN A 414 -14.86 5.15 -11.07
C ASN A 414 -13.86 4.22 -11.78
N LYS A 415 -12.58 4.60 -11.80
CA LYS A 415 -11.49 3.72 -12.23
C LYS A 415 -10.27 3.95 -11.34
N ALA A 416 -9.47 2.92 -11.12
CA ALA A 416 -8.16 3.07 -10.53
C ALA A 416 -7.14 2.09 -11.12
N TYR A 417 -5.91 2.55 -11.31
CA TYR A 417 -4.75 1.73 -11.65
C TYR A 417 -3.71 1.92 -10.55
N ILE A 418 -3.35 0.82 -9.89
CA ILE A 418 -2.52 0.80 -8.69
C ILE A 418 -1.23 0.06 -9.03
N SER A 419 -0.05 0.60 -8.72
CA SER A 419 1.22 -0.04 -9.06
C SER A 419 2.36 0.26 -8.08
N ALA A 420 2.70 -0.73 -7.26
CA ALA A 420 3.80 -0.70 -6.31
C ALA A 420 4.92 -1.65 -6.79
N ASP A 421 5.86 -1.12 -7.56
CA ASP A 421 6.95 -1.88 -8.17
C ASP A 421 8.29 -1.50 -7.52
N GLY A 422 8.81 -2.39 -6.68
CA GLY A 422 10.01 -2.13 -5.87
C GLY A 422 9.77 -1.04 -4.83
N ASN A 423 10.67 -0.07 -4.73
CA ASN A 423 10.58 1.05 -3.77
C ASN A 423 9.69 2.21 -4.25
N TRP A 424 9.01 2.08 -5.40
CA TRP A 424 8.15 3.13 -5.96
C TRP A 424 6.69 2.72 -5.98
N PHE A 425 5.82 3.67 -5.68
CA PHE A 425 4.37 3.53 -5.63
C PHE A 425 3.77 4.63 -6.52
N MET A 426 3.00 4.22 -7.54
CA MET A 426 2.33 5.12 -8.46
C MET A 426 0.91 4.62 -8.72
N ASP A 427 -0.05 5.38 -8.20
CA ASP A 427 -1.47 5.09 -8.32
C ASP A 427 -2.19 6.22 -9.07
N VAL A 428 -3.18 5.83 -9.87
CA VAL A 428 -4.04 6.70 -10.67
C VAL A 428 -5.49 6.45 -10.27
N PHE A 429 -6.22 7.50 -9.89
CA PHE A 429 -7.64 7.44 -9.53
C PHE A 429 -8.46 8.40 -10.41
N ASN A 430 -9.46 7.88 -11.11
CA ASN A 430 -10.43 8.68 -11.87
C ASN A 430 -11.66 8.92 -11.00
N VAL A 431 -11.77 10.11 -10.43
CA VAL A 431 -12.77 10.46 -9.42
C VAL A 431 -13.84 11.43 -9.91
N THR A 432 -15.03 11.33 -9.31
CA THR A 432 -16.15 12.27 -9.46
C THR A 432 -16.75 12.63 -8.10
N ASP A 433 -17.58 13.67 -8.07
CA ASP A 433 -18.49 13.93 -6.96
C ASP A 433 -19.64 12.90 -6.89
N GLN A 434 -20.55 13.08 -5.92
CA GLN A 434 -21.72 12.22 -5.71
C GLN A 434 -22.77 12.29 -6.83
N ASP A 435 -22.77 13.37 -7.61
CA ASP A 435 -23.69 13.60 -8.74
C ASP A 435 -23.08 13.13 -10.09
N GLY A 436 -21.84 12.61 -10.06
CA GLY A 436 -21.12 12.06 -11.22
C GLY A 436 -20.31 13.07 -12.02
N ASN A 437 -20.06 14.28 -11.49
CA ASN A 437 -19.33 15.34 -12.17
C ASN A 437 -17.85 15.40 -11.77
N LYS A 438 -17.07 16.17 -12.54
CA LYS A 438 -15.70 16.56 -12.19
C LYS A 438 -15.65 17.39 -10.91
N ILE A 439 -14.64 17.14 -10.09
CA ILE A 439 -14.32 17.99 -8.95
C ILE A 439 -13.82 19.33 -9.50
N THR A 440 -14.51 20.41 -9.14
CA THR A 440 -14.19 21.79 -9.56
C THR A 440 -14.05 22.76 -8.37
N ASP A 441 -14.27 22.26 -7.15
CA ASP A 441 -14.04 23.02 -5.92
C ASP A 441 -12.53 23.05 -5.58
N GLU A 442 -11.92 24.22 -5.77
CA GLU A 442 -10.49 24.45 -5.47
C GLU A 442 -10.12 24.10 -4.03
N GLY A 443 -11.04 24.22 -3.07
CA GLY A 443 -10.81 23.86 -1.66
C GLY A 443 -10.71 22.35 -1.43
N ILE A 444 -11.46 21.56 -2.19
CA ILE A 444 -11.34 20.09 -2.18
C ILE A 444 -10.00 19.70 -2.83
N LEU A 445 -9.65 20.30 -3.97
CA LEU A 445 -8.40 19.99 -4.68
C LEU A 445 -7.14 20.40 -3.88
N ASP A 446 -7.17 21.56 -3.22
CA ASP A 446 -6.12 22.02 -2.31
C ASP A 446 -5.98 21.11 -1.09
N TYR A 447 -7.10 20.66 -0.49
CA TYR A 447 -7.09 19.70 0.61
C TYR A 447 -6.47 18.35 0.19
N ILE A 448 -6.87 17.78 -0.95
CA ILE A 448 -6.26 16.55 -1.50
C ILE A 448 -4.75 16.74 -1.70
N THR A 449 -4.35 17.86 -2.31
CA THR A 449 -2.95 18.17 -2.61
C THR A 449 -2.10 18.32 -1.34
N LYS A 450 -2.69 18.81 -0.23
CA LYS A 450 -2.01 18.92 1.07
C LYS A 450 -1.98 17.60 1.82
N SER A 451 -3.10 16.88 1.89
CA SER A 451 -3.24 15.63 2.65
C SER A 451 -2.45 14.45 2.04
N LEU A 452 -2.25 14.44 0.72
CA LEU A 452 -1.49 13.39 0.02
C LEU A 452 -0.12 13.87 -0.51
N GLY A 453 0.26 15.12 -0.24
CA GLY A 453 1.46 15.77 -0.81
C GLY A 453 2.69 15.83 0.10
N PRO A 454 3.67 16.70 -0.21
CA PRO A 454 4.94 16.77 0.51
C PRO A 454 4.81 17.08 2.01
N GLU A 455 3.77 17.85 2.39
CA GLU A 455 3.59 18.36 3.75
C GLU A 455 2.89 17.36 4.69
N SER A 456 2.16 16.36 4.18
CA SER A 456 1.55 15.33 5.04
C SER A 456 2.58 14.31 5.55
N CYS A 457 3.67 14.10 4.81
CA CYS A 457 4.84 13.29 5.16
C CYS A 457 4.46 11.98 5.87
N PHE A 458 3.82 11.06 5.13
CA PHE A 458 3.46 9.70 5.53
C PHE A 458 4.53 9.09 6.45
N THR A 459 4.23 9.06 7.74
CA THR A 459 5.14 8.61 8.78
C THR A 459 4.37 7.78 9.80
N SER A 460 4.75 6.51 9.87
CA SER A 460 4.41 5.46 10.84
C SER A 460 3.18 5.66 11.73
N ALA A 461 2.29 4.66 11.69
CA ALA A 461 1.31 4.40 12.73
C ALA A 461 1.90 4.68 14.13
N MET A 462 1.17 5.49 14.91
CA MET A 462 1.62 6.16 16.16
C MET A 462 2.48 7.44 16.00
N ARG A 463 1.87 8.53 15.51
CA ARG A 463 1.59 9.67 16.43
C ARG A 463 0.56 10.69 15.96
N SER A 464 -0.17 11.19 16.95
CA SER A 464 -0.89 12.46 16.97
C SER A 464 0.05 13.66 16.69
N VAL A 465 -0.15 14.36 15.57
CA VAL A 465 0.55 15.61 15.23
C VAL A 465 -0.40 16.58 14.51
N GLY A 466 -0.19 17.89 14.70
CA GLY A 466 -0.57 18.91 13.71
C GLY A 466 -1.90 19.62 13.92
N VAL A 467 -3.02 18.91 14.01
CA VAL A 467 -4.36 19.52 14.13
C VAL A 467 -4.81 19.55 15.59
N LYS A 468 -5.52 20.62 16.00
CA LYS A 468 -6.15 20.70 17.32
C LYS A 468 -7.19 19.58 17.47
N GLN A 469 -6.85 18.51 18.19
CA GLN A 469 -7.83 17.63 18.80
C GLN A 469 -8.57 18.42 19.90
N THR A 470 -9.67 19.05 19.55
CA THR A 470 -10.62 19.55 20.54
C THR A 470 -11.33 18.32 21.13
N MET A 471 -11.01 17.98 22.39
CA MET A 471 -11.51 16.78 23.07
C MET A 471 -12.96 16.99 23.53
N ASP A 472 -13.82 17.30 22.57
CA ASP A 472 -15.18 17.80 22.82
C ASP A 472 -16.15 16.65 23.17
N HIS A 473 -15.80 15.40 22.83
CA HIS A 473 -16.60 14.20 23.05
C HIS A 473 -15.77 13.03 23.61
N THR A 474 -16.46 12.06 24.21
CA THR A 474 -15.93 10.75 24.60
C THR A 474 -16.38 9.71 23.59
N GLU A 475 -15.50 8.81 23.18
CA GLU A 475 -15.82 7.78 22.20
C GLU A 475 -16.09 6.42 22.87
N ILE A 476 -17.13 5.74 22.43
CA ILE A 476 -17.56 4.43 22.93
C ILE A 476 -17.65 3.46 21.76
N GLU A 477 -16.78 2.45 21.77
CA GLU A 477 -16.82 1.32 20.85
C GLU A 477 -17.61 0.16 21.47
N LEU A 478 -18.53 -0.42 20.70
CA LEU A 478 -19.38 -1.55 21.10
C LEU A 478 -19.29 -2.67 20.07
N THR A 479 -19.17 -3.92 20.52
CA THR A 479 -19.19 -5.09 19.63
C THR A 479 -19.80 -6.29 20.33
N GLY A 480 -20.65 -7.06 19.63
CA GLY A 480 -21.24 -8.28 20.15
C GLY A 480 -22.32 -8.87 19.22
N SER A 481 -23.16 -9.73 19.77
CA SER A 481 -24.28 -10.34 19.03
C SER A 481 -25.45 -9.37 18.87
N ASP A 482 -25.97 -9.25 17.65
CA ASP A 482 -27.13 -8.42 17.34
C ASP A 482 -28.45 -9.06 17.83
N ARG A 483 -29.49 -8.24 18.01
CA ARG A 483 -30.88 -8.67 18.25
C ARG A 483 -31.88 -7.54 17.98
N PRO A 484 -33.14 -7.86 17.62
CA PRO A 484 -34.21 -6.87 17.50
C PRO A 484 -34.31 -5.94 18.72
N GLY A 485 -34.24 -4.63 18.48
CA GLY A 485 -34.31 -3.60 19.51
C GLY A 485 -33.00 -3.25 20.24
N LEU A 486 -31.86 -3.89 19.93
CA LEU A 486 -30.57 -3.64 20.61
C LEU A 486 -30.18 -2.15 20.66
N LEU A 487 -30.29 -1.44 19.53
CA LEU A 487 -29.96 0.00 19.44
C LEU A 487 -30.88 0.87 20.33
N SER A 488 -32.13 0.47 20.54
CA SER A 488 -33.06 1.14 21.45
C SER A 488 -32.65 0.95 22.92
N GLU A 489 -32.13 -0.23 23.28
CA GLU A 489 -31.64 -0.51 24.64
C GLU A 489 -30.34 0.23 24.94
N LEU A 490 -29.39 0.25 23.99
CA LEU A 490 -28.13 0.98 24.12
C LEU A 490 -28.36 2.49 24.26
N SER A 491 -29.18 3.09 23.38
CA SER A 491 -29.49 4.52 23.44
C SER A 491 -30.34 4.91 24.65
N ALA A 492 -31.21 4.03 25.17
CA ALA A 492 -31.91 4.24 26.43
C ALA A 492 -30.96 4.22 27.64
N VAL A 493 -29.94 3.36 27.66
CA VAL A 493 -28.91 3.37 28.72
C VAL A 493 -28.09 4.66 28.68
N LEU A 494 -27.68 5.13 27.50
CA LEU A 494 -26.97 6.40 27.36
C LEU A 494 -27.82 7.59 27.85
N LYS A 495 -29.10 7.65 27.44
CA LYS A 495 -30.07 8.65 27.93
C LYS A 495 -30.23 8.60 29.46
N HIS A 496 -30.32 7.42 30.06
CA HIS A 496 -30.40 7.26 31.52
C HIS A 496 -29.12 7.71 32.25
N LEU A 497 -27.97 7.62 31.60
CA LEU A 497 -26.66 8.02 32.15
C LEU A 497 -26.27 9.47 31.81
N LYS A 498 -27.25 10.31 31.42
CA LYS A 498 -27.06 11.71 31.04
C LYS A 498 -26.00 11.91 29.94
N CYS A 499 -25.94 10.97 29.00
CA CYS A 499 -25.02 11.01 27.86
C CYS A 499 -25.80 11.46 26.63
N ASN A 500 -25.48 12.63 26.08
CA ASN A 500 -25.96 13.03 24.77
C ASN A 500 -25.17 12.31 23.67
N VAL A 501 -25.81 11.92 22.57
CA VAL A 501 -25.15 11.25 21.44
C VAL A 501 -25.02 12.26 20.31
N VAL A 502 -23.79 12.69 20.02
CA VAL A 502 -23.50 13.72 19.01
C VAL A 502 -23.27 13.10 17.63
N ASN A 503 -22.65 11.92 17.61
CA ASN A 503 -22.45 11.12 16.42
C ASN A 503 -22.52 9.63 16.81
N ALA A 504 -23.15 8.79 15.99
CA ALA A 504 -23.11 7.34 16.14
C ALA A 504 -23.26 6.64 14.79
N GLU A 505 -22.36 5.72 14.48
CA GLU A 505 -22.51 4.79 13.36
C GLU A 505 -22.62 3.35 13.88
N VAL A 506 -23.56 2.60 13.33
CA VAL A 506 -23.95 1.25 13.76
C VAL A 506 -24.10 0.36 12.53
N TRP A 507 -23.42 -0.78 12.49
CA TRP A 507 -23.55 -1.80 11.44
C TRP A 507 -23.96 -3.14 12.05
N THR A 508 -24.85 -3.88 11.39
CA THR A 508 -25.13 -5.29 11.73
C THR A 508 -25.07 -6.20 10.50
N HIS A 509 -24.52 -7.40 10.67
CA HIS A 509 -24.30 -8.42 9.62
C HIS A 509 -24.09 -9.79 10.29
N ASN A 510 -24.65 -10.88 9.73
CA ASN A 510 -24.55 -12.25 10.24
C ASN A 510 -24.79 -12.38 11.77
N SER A 511 -25.85 -11.75 12.28
CA SER A 511 -26.20 -11.68 13.72
C SER A 511 -25.11 -11.07 14.63
N ARG A 512 -24.18 -10.29 14.07
CA ARG A 512 -23.17 -9.49 14.80
C ARG A 512 -23.48 -8.00 14.63
N ALA A 513 -23.19 -7.21 15.66
CA ALA A 513 -23.33 -5.77 15.66
C ALA A 513 -22.03 -5.10 16.11
N ALA A 514 -21.61 -4.06 15.40
CA ALA A 514 -20.58 -3.11 15.81
C ALA A 514 -21.16 -1.69 15.82
N ALA A 515 -20.76 -0.88 16.80
CA ALA A 515 -21.10 0.53 16.84
C ALA A 515 -19.96 1.37 17.41
N VAL A 516 -19.80 2.58 16.85
CA VAL A 516 -18.92 3.63 17.39
C VAL A 516 -19.80 4.84 17.68
N MET A 517 -19.77 5.31 18.92
CA MET A 517 -20.64 6.39 19.40
C MET A 517 -19.81 7.49 20.08
N GLN A 518 -19.90 8.72 19.58
CA GLN A 518 -19.30 9.91 20.18
C GLN A 518 -20.35 10.59 21.07
N VAL A 519 -20.09 10.61 22.37
CA VAL A 519 -21.02 11.10 23.40
C VAL A 519 -20.46 12.29 24.16
N THR A 520 -21.34 13.17 24.60
CA THR A 520 -21.04 14.26 25.52
C THR A 520 -21.88 14.17 26.79
N ASP A 521 -21.46 14.86 27.84
CA ASP A 521 -22.32 15.07 29.00
C ASP A 521 -23.50 16.00 28.68
N GLU A 522 -24.68 15.67 29.20
CA GLU A 522 -25.92 16.46 29.04
C GLU A 522 -25.88 17.82 29.75
N GLU A 523 -25.13 17.97 30.84
CA GLU A 523 -25.11 19.22 31.64
C GLU A 523 -23.99 20.17 31.21
N THR A 524 -22.79 19.66 30.87
CA THR A 524 -21.66 20.49 30.42
C THR A 524 -21.54 20.62 28.91
N GLY A 525 -22.09 19.67 28.13
CA GLY A 525 -21.90 19.58 26.68
C GLY A 525 -20.49 19.13 26.24
N THR A 526 -19.63 18.72 27.17
CA THR A 526 -18.23 18.33 26.90
C THR A 526 -18.01 16.81 26.93
N SER A 527 -16.78 16.37 26.64
CA SER A 527 -16.36 14.99 26.91
C SER A 527 -16.54 14.60 28.38
N ILE A 528 -16.87 13.34 28.60
CA ILE A 528 -17.02 12.71 29.92
C ILE A 528 -15.65 12.20 30.34
N THR A 529 -15.04 12.85 31.34
CA THR A 529 -13.68 12.55 31.83
C THR A 529 -13.66 11.79 33.17
N ASP A 530 -14.80 11.65 33.85
CA ASP A 530 -14.91 10.91 35.12
C ASP A 530 -14.79 9.40 34.92
N LEU A 531 -13.68 8.83 35.40
CA LEU A 531 -13.35 7.41 35.31
C LEU A 531 -14.38 6.50 36.01
N GLU A 532 -15.05 6.94 37.08
CA GLU A 532 -16.09 6.13 37.74
C GLU A 532 -17.35 6.06 36.89
N ARG A 533 -17.83 7.20 36.36
CA ARG A 533 -18.94 7.24 35.40
C ARG A 533 -18.63 6.49 34.11
N LEU A 534 -17.42 6.62 33.54
CA LEU A 534 -17.01 5.84 32.37
C LEU A 534 -17.02 4.33 32.67
N SER A 535 -16.55 3.93 33.85
CA SER A 535 -16.60 2.53 34.30
C SER A 535 -18.03 2.02 34.46
N ARG A 536 -18.95 2.85 34.98
CA ARG A 536 -20.39 2.54 35.07
C ARG A 536 -21.05 2.43 33.68
N ILE A 537 -20.77 3.35 32.77
CA ILE A 537 -21.24 3.32 31.37
C ILE A 537 -20.79 2.01 30.72
N LYS A 538 -19.48 1.70 30.80
CA LYS A 538 -18.90 0.46 30.27
C LYS A 538 -19.53 -0.80 30.86
N ALA A 539 -19.77 -0.85 32.17
CA ALA A 539 -20.42 -1.99 32.81
C ALA A 539 -21.87 -2.19 32.32
N LEU A 540 -22.66 -1.11 32.23
CA LEU A 540 -24.06 -1.19 31.82
C LEU A 540 -24.22 -1.56 30.34
N LEU A 541 -23.41 -0.98 29.45
CA LEU A 541 -23.42 -1.32 28.01
C LEU A 541 -22.93 -2.75 27.77
N CYS A 542 -21.89 -3.21 28.48
CA CYS A 542 -21.48 -4.62 28.48
C CYS A 542 -22.62 -5.58 28.85
N ASN A 543 -23.46 -5.21 29.82
CA ASN A 543 -24.59 -6.05 30.25
C ASN A 543 -25.68 -6.12 29.17
N VAL A 544 -25.97 -5.00 28.50
CA VAL A 544 -26.90 -4.96 27.35
C VAL A 544 -26.36 -5.82 26.20
N LEU A 545 -25.08 -5.71 25.84
CA LEU A 545 -24.50 -6.49 24.73
C LEU A 545 -24.50 -8.01 25.00
N LYS A 546 -24.24 -8.46 26.23
CA LYS A 546 -24.22 -9.89 26.58
C LYS A 546 -25.59 -10.57 26.53
N GLY A 547 -26.65 -9.85 26.90
CA GLY A 547 -27.99 -10.41 27.01
C GLY A 547 -28.03 -11.66 27.91
N SER A 548 -28.74 -12.70 27.48
CA SER A 548 -28.82 -14.00 28.17
C SER A 548 -27.68 -14.98 27.85
N ASN A 549 -26.92 -14.75 26.76
CA ASN A 549 -25.99 -15.73 26.20
C ASN A 549 -24.55 -15.53 26.71
N LYS A 550 -24.14 -16.38 27.65
CA LYS A 550 -22.82 -16.33 28.31
C LYS A 550 -21.61 -16.63 27.40
N SER A 551 -21.83 -16.99 26.14
CA SER A 551 -20.80 -17.38 25.16
C SER A 551 -20.28 -16.25 24.28
N SER A 552 -20.99 -15.11 24.20
CA SER A 552 -20.61 -14.01 23.29
C SER A 552 -19.51 -13.13 23.89
N LEU A 553 -18.49 -12.83 23.07
CA LEU A 553 -17.29 -12.05 23.43
C LEU A 553 -17.56 -10.53 23.39
N ALA A 554 -18.69 -10.12 23.96
CA ALA A 554 -19.16 -8.74 24.00
C ALA A 554 -18.11 -7.79 24.60
N LYS A 555 -17.70 -6.79 23.80
CA LYS A 555 -16.68 -5.79 24.14
C LYS A 555 -17.29 -4.40 24.20
N THR A 556 -16.86 -3.64 25.20
CA THR A 556 -17.04 -2.19 25.27
C THR A 556 -15.71 -1.54 25.58
N ILE A 557 -15.23 -0.72 24.66
CA ILE A 557 -14.04 0.11 24.82
C ILE A 557 -14.50 1.57 24.89
N VAL A 558 -13.81 2.35 25.71
CA VAL A 558 -14.01 3.80 25.80
C VAL A 558 -12.66 4.43 25.50
N SER A 559 -12.65 5.37 24.57
CA SER A 559 -11.45 5.97 23.98
C SER A 559 -11.58 7.49 23.85
N HIS A 560 -10.47 8.13 23.52
CA HIS A 560 -10.39 9.57 23.21
C HIS A 560 -9.76 9.83 21.83
N SER A 561 -9.65 8.80 20.98
CA SER A 561 -9.00 8.91 19.66
C SER A 561 -9.23 7.70 18.75
N VAL A 562 -10.07 7.88 17.74
CA VAL A 562 -10.08 7.14 16.46
C VAL A 562 -10.08 8.18 15.34
N THR A 563 -9.32 7.97 14.28
CA THR A 563 -9.18 8.94 13.17
C THR A 563 -10.21 8.76 12.05
N HIS A 564 -10.81 7.57 11.90
CA HIS A 564 -11.73 7.25 10.80
C HIS A 564 -12.74 6.17 11.23
N THR A 565 -13.99 6.57 11.52
CA THR A 565 -15.06 5.71 12.08
C THR A 565 -15.34 4.47 11.23
N ASP A 566 -15.53 4.68 9.93
CA ASP A 566 -15.74 3.67 8.90
C ASP A 566 -14.67 2.54 8.93
N ARG A 567 -13.39 2.93 9.01
CA ARG A 567 -12.25 2.01 9.08
C ARG A 567 -12.27 1.21 10.39
N ARG A 568 -12.70 1.84 11.48
CA ARG A 568 -12.76 1.22 12.80
C ARG A 568 -13.88 0.19 12.91
N LEU A 569 -15.07 0.49 12.37
CA LEU A 569 -16.18 -0.47 12.28
C LEU A 569 -15.81 -1.69 11.44
N HIS A 570 -15.07 -1.51 10.34
CA HIS A 570 -14.54 -2.61 9.53
C HIS A 570 -13.68 -3.57 10.37
N GLN A 571 -12.70 -3.03 11.12
CA GLN A 571 -11.84 -3.81 12.02
C GLN A 571 -12.63 -4.49 13.14
N MET A 572 -13.63 -3.82 13.72
CA MET A 572 -14.45 -4.37 14.80
C MET A 572 -15.27 -5.57 14.33
N MET A 573 -15.93 -5.49 13.17
CA MET A 573 -16.70 -6.61 12.59
C MET A 573 -15.78 -7.79 12.22
N PHE A 574 -14.65 -7.51 11.57
CA PHE A 574 -13.65 -8.53 11.24
C PHE A 574 -13.08 -9.23 12.49
N ALA A 575 -12.72 -8.47 13.54
CA ALA A 575 -12.21 -9.03 14.80
C ALA A 575 -13.28 -9.76 15.64
N ASP A 576 -14.56 -9.52 15.38
CA ASP A 576 -15.68 -10.30 15.96
C ASP A 576 -15.98 -11.57 15.13
N ARG A 577 -15.51 -11.62 13.88
CA ARG A 577 -15.72 -12.68 12.87
C ARG A 577 -17.15 -12.78 12.35
N ASP A 578 -17.69 -11.67 11.88
CA ASP A 578 -18.96 -11.65 11.16
C ASP A 578 -18.93 -12.42 9.82
N TYR A 579 -17.75 -12.70 9.27
CA TYR A 579 -17.57 -13.50 8.06
C TYR A 579 -17.73 -15.03 8.28
N GLU A 580 -17.77 -15.51 9.54
CA GLU A 580 -18.03 -16.93 9.84
C GLU A 580 -19.54 -17.23 9.70
N GLN A 581 -19.93 -17.75 8.54
CA GLN A 581 -21.34 -17.94 8.15
C GLN A 581 -22.03 -19.06 8.97
N THR A 582 -23.10 -18.72 9.68
CA THR A 582 -24.00 -19.69 10.32
C THR A 582 -24.91 -20.35 9.27
N GLY A 583 -24.94 -21.69 9.26
CA GLY A 583 -25.32 -22.49 8.08
C GLY A 583 -26.80 -22.59 7.68
N ASP A 584 -27.65 -21.59 7.97
CA ASP A 584 -29.08 -21.60 7.61
C ASP A 584 -29.45 -20.65 6.45
N ASP A 585 -28.60 -19.68 6.07
CA ASP A 585 -28.88 -18.72 4.98
C ASP A 585 -28.69 -19.32 3.58
N VAL A 586 -29.61 -20.22 3.21
CA VAL A 586 -29.70 -20.88 1.89
C VAL A 586 -30.39 -19.98 0.83
N LEU A 587 -30.86 -18.78 1.22
CA LEU A 587 -31.74 -17.92 0.42
C LEU A 587 -31.21 -16.49 0.25
N GLU A 588 -30.20 -16.30 -0.62
CA GLU A 588 -30.19 -15.25 -1.67
C GLU A 588 -28.93 -15.32 -2.56
N ASP A 589 -28.86 -16.38 -3.38
CA ASP A 589 -27.73 -16.65 -4.29
C ASP A 589 -27.61 -15.65 -5.47
N ARG A 590 -28.54 -14.68 -5.58
CA ARG A 590 -28.60 -13.69 -6.68
C ARG A 590 -27.98 -12.33 -6.38
N GLN A 591 -27.67 -12.03 -5.11
CA GLN A 591 -27.00 -10.79 -4.71
C GLN A 591 -25.59 -11.02 -4.13
N ARG A 592 -25.09 -12.25 -4.19
CA ARG A 592 -23.73 -12.60 -3.76
C ARG A 592 -22.70 -11.96 -4.73
N PRO A 593 -21.75 -11.12 -4.25
CA PRO A 593 -20.66 -10.65 -5.09
C PRO A 593 -19.78 -11.85 -5.47
N ASN A 594 -19.39 -11.92 -6.73
CA ASN A 594 -18.53 -13.00 -7.22
C ASN A 594 -17.08 -12.67 -6.88
N VAL A 595 -16.47 -13.42 -5.95
CA VAL A 595 -15.09 -13.24 -5.48
C VAL A 595 -14.28 -14.51 -5.76
N ASP A 596 -13.50 -14.48 -6.83
CA ASP A 596 -12.57 -15.54 -7.20
C ASP A 596 -11.14 -15.20 -6.74
N VAL A 597 -10.32 -16.21 -6.46
CA VAL A 597 -8.98 -16.08 -5.90
C VAL A 597 -8.05 -17.15 -6.49
N VAL A 598 -7.21 -16.75 -7.45
CA VAL A 598 -6.39 -17.66 -8.26
C VAL A 598 -4.90 -17.50 -7.92
N ASN A 599 -4.23 -18.61 -7.60
CA ASN A 599 -2.79 -18.63 -7.36
C ASN A 599 -1.99 -18.74 -8.67
N TRP A 600 -1.01 -17.85 -8.84
CA TRP A 600 -0.02 -17.93 -9.91
C TRP A 600 1.30 -18.46 -9.34
N TYR A 601 1.37 -19.79 -9.19
CA TYR A 601 2.49 -20.48 -8.53
C TYR A 601 3.86 -20.20 -9.15
N ASP A 602 3.93 -19.99 -10.47
CA ASP A 602 5.19 -19.66 -11.17
C ASP A 602 5.69 -18.22 -10.89
N LYS A 603 4.92 -17.41 -10.15
CA LYS A 603 5.14 -15.97 -9.97
C LYS A 603 4.92 -15.47 -8.53
N ASP A 604 4.76 -16.38 -7.56
CA ASP A 604 4.64 -16.09 -6.11
C ASP A 604 3.55 -15.06 -5.69
N TYR A 605 2.45 -14.94 -6.43
CA TYR A 605 1.29 -14.13 -6.01
C TYR A 605 -0.06 -14.81 -6.24
N SER A 606 -1.09 -14.24 -5.62
CA SER A 606 -2.49 -14.58 -5.89
C SER A 606 -3.19 -13.39 -6.54
N VAL A 607 -4.14 -13.66 -7.43
CA VAL A 607 -5.04 -12.65 -8.02
C VAL A 607 -6.41 -12.82 -7.40
N VAL A 608 -6.97 -11.75 -6.85
CA VAL A 608 -8.36 -11.68 -6.37
C VAL A 608 -9.19 -10.90 -7.37
N THR A 609 -10.21 -11.53 -7.92
CA THR A 609 -11.13 -10.92 -8.89
C THR A 609 -12.51 -10.79 -8.27
N ILE A 610 -13.00 -9.56 -8.15
CA ILE A 610 -14.29 -9.19 -7.58
C ILE A 610 -15.18 -8.65 -8.69
N ARG A 611 -16.39 -9.20 -8.82
CA ARG A 611 -17.41 -8.74 -9.77
C ARG A 611 -18.77 -8.63 -9.10
N GLY A 612 -19.48 -7.55 -9.40
CA GLY A 612 -20.86 -7.34 -8.99
C GLY A 612 -21.21 -5.87 -8.88
N LYS A 613 -22.46 -5.61 -8.49
CA LYS A 613 -23.06 -4.27 -8.45
C LYS A 613 -22.17 -3.25 -7.74
N ASP A 614 -21.87 -2.15 -8.44
CA ASP A 614 -21.06 -1.06 -7.89
C ASP A 614 -21.80 -0.28 -6.78
N ARG A 615 -21.03 0.33 -5.88
CA ARG A 615 -21.52 1.24 -4.85
C ARG A 615 -20.41 2.15 -4.30
N PRO A 616 -20.77 3.32 -3.74
CA PRO A 616 -19.85 4.10 -2.93
C PRO A 616 -19.13 3.26 -1.87
N LYS A 617 -17.85 3.61 -1.64
CA LYS A 617 -16.93 2.96 -0.69
C LYS A 617 -16.60 1.48 -0.97
N LEU A 618 -16.93 0.93 -2.15
CA LEU A 618 -16.62 -0.47 -2.48
C LEU A 618 -15.11 -0.78 -2.47
N LEU A 619 -14.31 0.02 -3.19
CA LEU A 619 -12.83 -0.06 -3.18
C LEU A 619 -12.24 0.15 -1.78
N PHE A 620 -12.87 0.99 -0.95
CA PHE A 620 -12.45 1.18 0.44
C PHE A 620 -12.63 -0.10 1.26
N ASP A 621 -13.79 -0.77 1.17
CA ASP A 621 -14.07 -1.97 1.97
C ASP A 621 -13.20 -3.18 1.52
N THR A 622 -12.92 -3.31 0.22
CA THR A 622 -12.06 -4.38 -0.30
C THR A 622 -10.59 -4.18 0.08
N VAL A 623 -10.03 -2.98 -0.08
CA VAL A 623 -8.66 -2.64 0.38
C VAL A 623 -8.54 -2.74 1.90
N CYS A 624 -9.55 -2.30 2.66
CA CYS A 624 -9.61 -2.52 4.11
C CYS A 624 -9.49 -4.01 4.45
N THR A 625 -10.24 -4.88 3.76
CA THR A 625 -10.24 -6.32 4.00
C THR A 625 -8.90 -6.97 3.70
N LEU A 626 -8.33 -6.69 2.52
CA LEU A 626 -7.02 -7.25 2.14
C LEU A 626 -5.94 -6.82 3.14
N THR A 627 -5.95 -5.55 3.56
CA THR A 627 -5.02 -5.01 4.56
C THR A 627 -5.22 -5.64 5.95
N ASP A 628 -6.46 -5.77 6.43
CA ASP A 628 -6.78 -6.38 7.74
C ASP A 628 -6.43 -7.87 7.79
N MET A 629 -6.43 -8.56 6.64
CA MET A 629 -5.98 -9.94 6.49
C MET A 629 -4.46 -10.10 6.31
N GLY A 630 -3.69 -9.00 6.28
CA GLY A 630 -2.23 -9.03 6.12
C GLY A 630 -1.74 -9.21 4.68
N TYR A 631 -2.58 -8.92 3.68
CA TYR A 631 -2.18 -8.90 2.26
C TYR A 631 -1.81 -7.49 1.79
N VAL A 632 -0.72 -7.41 1.05
CA VAL A 632 -0.24 -6.23 0.35
C VAL A 632 -0.72 -6.31 -1.11
N VAL A 633 -1.55 -5.35 -1.51
CA VAL A 633 -1.85 -5.09 -2.92
C VAL A 633 -0.63 -4.41 -3.55
N PHE A 634 -0.03 -5.03 -4.56
CA PHE A 634 1.12 -4.45 -5.28
C PHE A 634 0.83 -4.11 -6.75
N HIS A 635 -0.27 -4.63 -7.29
CA HIS A 635 -0.88 -4.13 -8.51
C HIS A 635 -2.39 -4.32 -8.40
N ALA A 636 -3.19 -3.38 -8.88
CA ALA A 636 -4.63 -3.57 -9.01
C ALA A 636 -5.24 -2.72 -10.11
N LYS A 637 -6.39 -3.17 -10.61
CA LYS A 637 -7.20 -2.54 -11.65
C LYS A 637 -8.65 -2.51 -11.22
N ILE A 638 -9.23 -1.32 -11.18
CA ILE A 638 -10.63 -1.06 -10.82
C ILE A 638 -11.31 -0.40 -12.01
N ASP A 639 -12.49 -0.88 -12.39
CA ASP A 639 -13.34 -0.27 -13.41
C ASP A 639 -14.84 -0.41 -13.05
N THR A 640 -15.58 0.70 -13.05
CA THR A 640 -17.03 0.73 -12.87
C THR A 640 -17.74 0.89 -14.23
N GLU A 641 -18.36 -0.18 -14.72
CA GLU A 641 -19.14 -0.19 -15.95
C GLU A 641 -20.63 0.06 -15.66
N GLY A 642 -20.97 1.30 -15.34
CA GLY A 642 -22.35 1.71 -15.02
C GLY A 642 -22.80 1.17 -13.66
N PRO A 643 -23.81 0.28 -13.57
CA PRO A 643 -24.24 -0.28 -12.29
C PRO A 643 -23.35 -1.44 -11.79
N GLU A 644 -22.39 -1.93 -12.58
CA GLU A 644 -21.52 -3.06 -12.23
C GLU A 644 -20.07 -2.61 -12.02
N SER A 645 -19.37 -3.30 -11.11
CA SER A 645 -17.95 -3.10 -10.83
C SER A 645 -17.12 -4.33 -11.20
N TYR A 646 -15.91 -4.06 -11.70
CA TYR A 646 -14.83 -5.03 -11.86
C TYR A 646 -13.62 -4.57 -11.06
N GLN A 647 -13.11 -5.41 -10.17
CA GLN A 647 -11.91 -5.10 -9.40
C GLN A 647 -10.99 -6.32 -9.37
N GLU A 648 -9.73 -6.13 -9.75
CA GLU A 648 -8.72 -7.17 -9.85
C GLU A 648 -7.48 -6.76 -9.05
N TYR A 649 -7.12 -7.55 -8.04
CA TYR A 649 -6.04 -7.27 -7.10
C TYR A 649 -4.97 -8.35 -7.16
N TYR A 650 -3.74 -7.95 -7.44
CA TYR A 650 -2.55 -8.79 -7.33
C TYR A 650 -1.99 -8.63 -5.93
N ILE A 651 -2.08 -9.71 -5.14
CA ILE A 651 -1.76 -9.72 -3.71
C ILE A 651 -0.64 -10.69 -3.37
N ARG A 652 0.16 -10.28 -2.38
CA ARG A 652 1.05 -11.15 -1.61
C ARG A 652 0.78 -10.92 -0.12
N HIS A 653 0.85 -11.96 0.69
CA HIS A 653 0.82 -11.81 2.13
C HIS A 653 2.08 -11.07 2.60
N ILE A 654 2.07 -10.45 3.79
CA ILE A 654 3.17 -9.61 4.31
C ILE A 654 4.50 -10.38 4.52
N ASP A 655 4.48 -11.72 4.52
CA ASP A 655 5.68 -12.57 4.45
C ASP A 655 6.22 -12.81 3.02
N GLY A 656 5.68 -12.10 2.03
CA GLY A 656 6.03 -12.16 0.61
C GLY A 656 5.32 -13.24 -0.21
N SER A 657 4.51 -14.11 0.42
CA SER A 657 3.99 -15.34 -0.21
C SER A 657 2.59 -15.22 -0.84
N PRO A 658 2.21 -16.10 -1.78
CA PRO A 658 0.83 -16.26 -2.24
C PRO A 658 -0.05 -16.96 -1.18
N VAL A 659 -1.38 -16.92 -1.39
CA VAL A 659 -2.36 -17.64 -0.56
C VAL A 659 -2.05 -19.14 -0.54
N LYS A 660 -1.68 -19.68 0.62
CA LYS A 660 -0.99 -20.99 0.71
C LYS A 660 -1.91 -22.21 0.70
N SER A 661 -3.21 -22.05 0.94
CA SER A 661 -4.14 -23.19 1.13
C SER A 661 -5.58 -22.88 0.74
N ASP A 662 -6.35 -23.91 0.38
CA ASP A 662 -7.78 -23.76 0.05
C ASP A 662 -8.59 -23.18 1.23
N ALA A 663 -8.22 -23.52 2.47
CA ALA A 663 -8.87 -22.97 3.67
C ALA A 663 -8.53 -21.49 3.90
N GLU A 664 -7.37 -21.02 3.43
CA GLU A 664 -7.00 -19.60 3.44
C GLU A 664 -7.70 -18.85 2.32
N ARG A 665 -7.75 -19.43 1.11
CA ARG A 665 -8.57 -18.94 -0.01
C ARG A 665 -10.03 -18.74 0.39
N GLN A 666 -10.63 -19.76 1.03
CA GLN A 666 -12.00 -19.72 1.55
C GLN A 666 -12.19 -18.54 2.51
N ARG A 667 -11.24 -18.27 3.41
CA ARG A 667 -11.30 -17.12 4.33
C ARG A 667 -11.21 -15.79 3.58
N VAL A 668 -10.34 -15.65 2.57
CA VAL A 668 -10.23 -14.43 1.77
C VAL A 668 -11.54 -14.13 1.06
N THR A 669 -12.12 -15.12 0.37
CA THR A 669 -13.45 -15.03 -0.25
C THR A 669 -14.52 -14.62 0.77
N GLN A 670 -14.63 -15.32 1.91
CA GLN A 670 -15.64 -15.04 2.95
C GLN A 670 -15.50 -13.64 3.57
N CYS A 671 -14.27 -13.19 3.83
CA CYS A 671 -14.03 -11.86 4.40
C CYS A 671 -14.39 -10.74 3.43
N LEU A 672 -14.07 -10.90 2.15
CA LEU A 672 -14.42 -9.95 1.09
C LEU A 672 -15.93 -9.92 0.84
N GLU A 673 -16.58 -11.09 0.72
CA GLU A 673 -18.04 -11.18 0.60
C GLU A 673 -18.75 -10.50 1.77
N ALA A 674 -18.29 -10.73 3.02
CA ALA A 674 -18.82 -10.08 4.20
C ALA A 674 -18.63 -8.56 4.15
N ALA A 675 -17.41 -8.08 3.87
CA ALA A 675 -17.11 -6.66 3.77
C ALA A 675 -17.94 -5.93 2.71
N ILE A 676 -18.14 -6.57 1.55
CA ILE A 676 -19.01 -6.05 0.49
C ILE A 676 -20.47 -5.98 1.00
N LYS A 677 -20.98 -7.06 1.60
CA LYS A 677 -22.36 -7.18 2.11
C LYS A 677 -22.70 -6.22 3.24
N ARG A 678 -21.79 -5.94 4.19
CA ARG A 678 -22.02 -5.02 5.35
C ARG A 678 -22.66 -3.68 4.95
N ARG A 679 -22.29 -3.11 3.79
CA ARG A 679 -22.89 -1.87 3.26
C ARG A 679 -23.92 -2.05 2.15
N VAL A 680 -24.15 -3.27 1.66
CA VAL A 680 -25.32 -3.60 0.84
C VAL A 680 -26.51 -3.77 1.81
N SER A 681 -26.89 -2.66 2.44
CA SER A 681 -27.91 -2.62 3.47
C SER A 681 -29.30 -2.76 2.85
N GLU A 682 -29.70 -3.98 2.48
CA GLU A 682 -31.08 -4.24 2.06
C GLU A 682 -32.03 -3.85 3.21
N GLY A 683 -33.18 -3.28 2.87
CA GLY A 683 -34.09 -2.63 3.81
C GLY A 683 -34.53 -1.26 3.31
N LEU A 684 -35.46 -0.64 4.01
CA LEU A 684 -35.98 0.68 3.66
C LEU A 684 -35.08 1.78 4.24
N LYS A 685 -34.70 2.77 3.42
CA LYS A 685 -33.94 3.94 3.89
C LYS A 685 -34.90 4.99 4.46
N LEU A 686 -34.73 5.30 5.74
CA LEU A 686 -35.41 6.37 6.45
C LEU A 686 -34.42 7.50 6.78
N GLU A 687 -34.73 8.72 6.36
CA GLU A 687 -33.93 9.91 6.64
C GLU A 687 -34.71 10.84 7.58
N LEU A 688 -34.20 11.01 8.80
CA LEU A 688 -34.74 11.87 9.85
C LEU A 688 -33.99 13.22 9.84
N CYS A 689 -34.71 14.33 9.75
CA CYS A 689 -34.13 15.68 9.88
C CYS A 689 -34.99 16.54 10.81
N THR A 690 -34.45 16.93 11.97
CA THR A 690 -35.16 17.70 13.00
C THR A 690 -34.19 18.48 13.90
N THR A 691 -34.70 19.38 14.74
CA THR A 691 -33.89 19.99 15.83
C THR A 691 -33.46 18.90 16.81
N ASP A 692 -32.17 18.82 17.11
CA ASP A 692 -31.68 17.80 18.05
C ASP A 692 -32.10 18.10 19.50
N ARG A 693 -32.20 17.04 20.30
CA ARG A 693 -32.41 17.11 21.75
C ARG A 693 -31.92 15.83 22.42
N VAL A 694 -31.48 15.94 23.66
CA VAL A 694 -30.97 14.79 24.43
C VAL A 694 -32.01 13.66 24.46
N GLY A 695 -31.55 12.47 24.11
CA GLY A 695 -32.37 11.27 24.05
C GLY A 695 -33.35 11.18 22.87
N LEU A 696 -33.25 12.03 21.85
CA LEU A 696 -33.99 11.91 20.58
C LEU A 696 -33.78 10.54 19.92
N LEU A 697 -32.53 10.08 19.83
CA LEU A 697 -32.17 8.77 19.27
C LEU A 697 -32.88 7.63 20.00
N SER A 698 -32.98 7.70 21.32
CA SER A 698 -33.67 6.68 22.13
C SER A 698 -35.19 6.68 21.89
N ASP A 699 -35.80 7.85 21.73
CA ASP A 699 -37.24 7.94 21.46
C ASP A 699 -37.57 7.43 20.04
N VAL A 700 -36.78 7.78 19.03
CA VAL A 700 -36.97 7.32 17.63
C VAL A 700 -36.72 5.82 17.50
N THR A 701 -35.62 5.29 18.03
CA THR A 701 -35.31 3.85 17.95
C THR A 701 -36.25 3.01 18.82
N ARG A 702 -36.84 3.59 19.87
CA ARG A 702 -37.96 2.98 20.60
C ARG A 702 -39.21 2.89 19.74
N ILE A 703 -39.61 3.94 19.02
CA ILE A 703 -40.76 3.90 18.10
C ILE A 703 -40.56 2.81 17.03
N PHE A 704 -39.35 2.69 16.47
CA PHE A 704 -39.03 1.59 15.54
C PHE A 704 -39.22 0.22 16.20
N ARG A 705 -38.66 0.00 17.40
CA ARG A 705 -38.83 -1.26 18.16
C ARG A 705 -40.29 -1.59 18.48
N GLU A 706 -41.07 -0.60 18.90
CA GLU A 706 -42.49 -0.76 19.25
C GLU A 706 -43.38 -1.06 18.02
N ASN A 707 -42.87 -0.78 16.81
CA ASN A 707 -43.49 -1.14 15.53
C ASN A 707 -42.79 -2.35 14.86
N SER A 708 -42.14 -3.20 15.64
CA SER A 708 -41.44 -4.41 15.19
C SER A 708 -40.32 -4.18 14.16
N LEU A 709 -39.74 -2.99 14.06
CA LEU A 709 -38.64 -2.73 13.12
C LEU A 709 -37.27 -3.00 13.74
N THR A 710 -36.41 -3.66 12.97
CA THR A 710 -34.97 -3.84 13.26
C THR A 710 -34.14 -2.90 12.39
N VAL A 711 -33.12 -2.28 12.97
CA VAL A 711 -32.20 -1.35 12.30
C VAL A 711 -30.93 -2.12 11.94
N SER A 712 -30.67 -2.34 10.64
CA SER A 712 -29.47 -3.03 10.15
C SER A 712 -28.25 -2.09 10.00
N ARG A 713 -28.51 -0.82 9.71
CA ARG A 713 -27.49 0.24 9.71
C ARG A 713 -28.07 1.56 10.20
N ALA A 714 -27.31 2.28 11.03
CA ALA A 714 -27.63 3.64 11.44
C ALA A 714 -26.42 4.56 11.24
N GLU A 715 -26.68 5.75 10.71
CA GLU A 715 -25.76 6.90 10.69
C GLU A 715 -26.50 8.03 11.43
N VAL A 716 -25.98 8.50 12.55
CA VAL A 716 -26.64 9.48 13.43
C VAL A 716 -25.69 10.63 13.63
N THR A 717 -26.07 11.85 13.23
CA THR A 717 -25.16 13.00 13.28
C THR A 717 -25.90 14.28 13.68
N THR A 718 -25.42 14.95 14.73
CA THR A 718 -25.88 16.30 15.10
C THR A 718 -24.96 17.36 14.51
N LYS A 719 -25.52 18.22 13.65
CA LYS A 719 -24.83 19.36 13.03
C LYS A 719 -25.67 20.63 13.15
N ASP A 720 -25.05 21.73 13.58
CA ASP A 720 -25.70 23.05 13.73
C ASP A 720 -27.00 23.02 14.56
N GLY A 721 -27.05 22.17 15.59
CA GLY A 721 -28.23 21.96 16.45
C GLY A 721 -29.37 21.14 15.82
N LYS A 722 -29.12 20.47 14.68
CA LYS A 722 -30.06 19.57 14.01
C LYS A 722 -29.52 18.14 13.97
N ALA A 723 -30.39 17.19 14.28
CA ALA A 723 -30.12 15.78 14.05
C ALA A 723 -30.44 15.46 12.59
N VAL A 724 -29.47 14.89 11.88
CA VAL A 724 -29.57 14.42 10.50
C VAL A 724 -29.16 12.95 10.50
N ASN A 725 -30.15 12.06 10.59
CA ASN A 725 -29.93 10.64 10.86
C ASN A 725 -30.48 9.78 9.71
N THR A 726 -29.67 8.85 9.22
CA THR A 726 -30.06 7.78 8.30
C THR A 726 -30.28 6.49 9.08
N PHE A 727 -31.40 5.80 8.84
CA PHE A 727 -31.64 4.44 9.32
C PHE A 727 -32.02 3.53 8.16
N TYR A 728 -31.42 2.35 8.10
CA TYR A 728 -31.81 1.25 7.22
C TYR A 728 -32.57 0.22 8.06
N VAL A 729 -33.83 -0.05 7.69
CA VAL A 729 -34.75 -0.86 8.51
C VAL A 729 -35.38 -2.02 7.76
N ARG A 730 -35.61 -3.13 8.48
CA ARG A 730 -36.43 -4.28 8.07
C ARG A 730 -37.47 -4.57 9.15
N ASP A 731 -38.46 -5.42 8.83
CA ASP A 731 -39.29 -6.05 9.85
C ASP A 731 -38.44 -6.96 10.78
N ALA A 732 -38.91 -7.24 11.99
CA ALA A 732 -38.29 -8.16 12.94
C ALA A 732 -38.09 -9.58 12.36
N SER A 733 -38.87 -9.96 11.34
CA SER A 733 -38.75 -11.22 10.61
C SER A 733 -37.74 -11.17 9.45
N GLY A 734 -37.04 -10.05 9.24
CA GLY A 734 -36.05 -9.85 8.17
C GLY A 734 -36.61 -9.40 6.82
N TYR A 735 -37.94 -9.38 6.64
CA TYR A 735 -38.60 -9.00 5.39
C TYR A 735 -38.71 -7.47 5.19
N PRO A 736 -39.00 -7.00 3.95
CA PRO A 736 -39.35 -5.60 3.68
C PRO A 736 -40.53 -5.11 4.53
N VAL A 737 -40.48 -3.85 4.96
CA VAL A 737 -41.47 -3.26 5.88
C VAL A 737 -42.78 -2.93 5.16
N ASP A 738 -43.94 -3.25 5.76
CA ASP A 738 -45.25 -2.87 5.22
C ASP A 738 -45.44 -1.34 5.20
N ALA A 739 -46.02 -0.84 4.10
CA ALA A 739 -46.24 0.57 3.86
C ALA A 739 -47.14 1.22 4.93
N LYS A 740 -48.08 0.48 5.53
CA LYS A 740 -48.95 1.00 6.60
C LYS A 740 -48.17 1.26 7.88
N THR A 741 -47.25 0.36 8.24
CA THR A 741 -46.36 0.53 9.40
C THR A 741 -45.48 1.76 9.21
N ILE A 742 -44.93 1.97 8.00
CA ILE A 742 -44.14 3.16 7.67
C ILE A 742 -44.98 4.44 7.76
N GLU A 743 -46.18 4.46 7.19
CA GLU A 743 -47.02 5.67 7.23
C GLU A 743 -47.54 5.96 8.65
N PHE A 744 -47.81 4.95 9.48
CA PHE A 744 -48.08 5.14 10.91
C PHE A 744 -46.87 5.74 11.64
N ILE A 745 -45.65 5.23 11.42
CA ILE A 745 -44.43 5.80 12.01
C ILE A 745 -44.21 7.24 11.54
N ARG A 746 -44.52 7.58 10.27
CA ARG A 746 -44.48 8.96 9.76
C ARG A 746 -45.55 9.85 10.38
N GLN A 747 -46.72 9.33 10.76
CA GLN A 747 -47.72 10.09 11.52
C GLN A 747 -47.27 10.35 12.97
N VAL A 748 -46.59 9.40 13.61
CA VAL A 748 -46.07 9.53 14.98
C VAL A 748 -44.85 10.46 15.06
N ILE A 749 -43.90 10.36 14.12
CA ILE A 749 -42.66 11.15 14.11
C ILE A 749 -42.80 12.49 13.35
N GLY A 750 -43.73 12.57 12.39
CA GLY A 750 -43.98 13.72 11.54
C GLY A 750 -43.55 13.48 10.07
N GLN A 751 -44.50 13.55 9.14
CA GLN A 751 -44.30 13.25 7.71
C GLN A 751 -43.24 14.12 7.01
N THR A 752 -42.99 15.33 7.53
CA THR A 752 -41.98 16.28 7.05
C THR A 752 -40.61 16.10 7.71
N ILE A 753 -40.57 15.43 8.87
CA ILE A 753 -39.37 15.15 9.68
C ILE A 753 -38.74 13.81 9.25
N LEU A 754 -39.58 12.80 8.98
CA LEU A 754 -39.15 11.47 8.53
C LEU A 754 -39.47 11.26 7.04
N LYS A 755 -38.43 11.31 6.21
CA LYS A 755 -38.48 10.99 4.79
C LYS A 755 -38.19 9.51 4.57
N VAL A 756 -38.82 8.96 3.54
CA VAL A 756 -38.56 7.61 3.02
C VAL A 756 -37.84 7.76 1.68
N LYS A 757 -36.85 6.92 1.39
CA LYS A 757 -36.25 6.80 0.06
C LYS A 757 -36.26 5.35 -0.41
N GLY A 758 -36.49 5.16 -1.71
CA GLY A 758 -36.48 3.84 -2.35
C GLY A 758 -37.85 3.17 -2.42
N SER A 759 -38.93 3.95 -2.57
CA SER A 759 -40.22 3.36 -2.96
C SER A 759 -40.21 3.00 -4.45
N PRO A 760 -40.94 1.98 -4.91
CA PRO A 760 -41.09 1.70 -6.34
C PRO A 760 -41.94 2.74 -7.10
N GLU A 761 -42.50 3.74 -6.41
CA GLU A 761 -43.33 4.79 -7.02
C GLU A 761 -42.50 6.02 -7.48
N ASP A 762 -41.33 6.24 -6.89
CA ASP A 762 -40.42 7.36 -7.22
C ASP A 762 -39.93 7.34 -8.70
N VAL A 763 -40.08 6.20 -9.39
CA VAL A 763 -39.72 6.02 -10.81
C VAL A 763 -40.79 6.62 -11.77
N LYS A 764 -41.94 7.11 -11.26
CA LYS A 764 -43.05 7.62 -12.09
C LYS A 764 -43.53 9.04 -11.74
N SER A 765 -42.60 9.98 -11.62
CA SER A 765 -42.93 11.39 -11.86
C SER A 765 -41.90 12.10 -12.75
N VAL A 766 -42.15 12.08 -14.07
CA VAL A 766 -41.52 13.03 -14.98
C VAL A 766 -42.15 14.40 -14.70
N SER A 767 -41.42 15.26 -14.01
CA SER A 767 -41.87 16.63 -13.74
C SER A 767 -41.79 17.45 -15.03
N GLN A 768 -42.96 17.75 -15.61
CA GLN A 768 -43.05 18.75 -16.67
C GLN A 768 -42.66 20.13 -16.13
N GLU A 769 -41.92 20.91 -16.91
CA GLU A 769 -41.53 22.26 -16.52
C GLU A 769 -42.75 23.19 -16.41
N SER A 770 -42.88 23.88 -15.28
CA SER A 770 -43.29 25.29 -15.26
C SER A 770 -42.87 25.94 -13.91
N PRO A 771 -42.57 27.26 -13.87
CA PRO A 771 -41.51 27.72 -12.96
C PRO A 771 -41.96 28.65 -11.83
N THR A 772 -41.70 28.25 -10.57
CA THR A 772 -41.67 29.20 -9.43
C THR A 772 -40.59 28.86 -8.37
N ARG A 773 -39.45 29.53 -8.53
CA ARG A 773 -38.60 30.17 -7.48
C ARG A 773 -39.29 30.40 -6.12
N PHE A 774 -38.64 30.41 -4.95
CA PHE A 774 -37.26 30.19 -4.45
C PHE A 774 -37.44 29.65 -2.97
N LEU A 775 -36.51 29.42 -2.03
CA LEU A 775 -35.29 30.09 -1.49
C LEU A 775 -34.58 29.04 -0.57
N PHE A 776 -33.35 29.17 -0.06
CA PHE A 776 -32.40 30.29 0.07
C PHE A 776 -30.97 29.81 -0.21
N CYS A 777 -30.14 30.70 -0.77
CA CYS A 777 -28.69 30.68 -0.56
C CYS A 777 -28.20 32.14 -0.41
N GLY A 778 -27.09 32.35 0.31
CA GLY A 778 -26.48 33.67 0.54
C GLY A 778 -26.89 34.36 1.85
N LEU A 779 -25.96 34.38 2.82
CA LEU A 779 -26.14 35.06 4.12
C LEU A 779 -24.95 35.97 4.48
N PHE A 780 -24.46 36.76 3.51
CA PHE A 780 -23.45 37.80 3.74
C PHE A 780 -23.71 39.07 2.92
N LYS A 781 -24.30 40.10 3.54
CA LYS A 781 -23.77 41.48 3.59
C LYS A 781 -24.58 42.39 4.51
N SER A 782 -23.96 43.50 4.91
CA SER A 782 -24.41 44.39 5.99
C SER A 782 -25.55 45.34 5.58
N ARG A 783 -26.29 45.81 6.58
CA ARG A 783 -27.31 46.87 6.44
C ARG A 783 -26.69 48.19 5.98
N SER A 784 -27.39 48.90 5.10
CA SER A 784 -27.40 50.36 5.08
C SER A 784 -28.80 50.85 4.68
N PHE A 785 -29.24 51.98 5.23
CA PHE A 785 -30.50 52.64 4.88
C PHE A 785 -30.22 53.77 3.88
N VAL A 786 -31.20 54.07 3.01
CA VAL A 786 -31.87 55.39 2.89
C VAL A 786 -32.86 55.35 1.70
N ASN A 787 -33.89 56.20 1.75
CA ASN A 787 -34.98 56.28 0.78
C ASN A 787 -34.61 57.03 -0.53
N PHE A 788 -35.49 56.88 -1.53
CA PHE A 788 -36.12 57.92 -2.38
C PHE A 788 -36.09 57.75 -3.92
N SER A 789 -37.31 57.70 -4.46
CA SER A 789 -37.82 58.30 -5.72
C SER A 789 -37.22 57.98 -7.12
N LEU A 790 -38.05 57.28 -7.91
CA LEU A 790 -38.82 57.80 -9.07
C LEU A 790 -38.09 58.10 -10.42
N VAL A 791 -38.87 58.01 -11.51
CA VAL A 791 -38.52 58.24 -12.95
C VAL A 791 -37.69 57.08 -13.54
N ARG A 792 -38.13 56.23 -14.49
CA ARG A 792 -39.04 56.28 -15.68
C ARG A 792 -38.31 56.64 -17.00
N SER A 793 -38.81 56.07 -18.10
CA SER A 793 -38.53 56.26 -19.54
C SER A 793 -37.27 55.64 -20.18
N TYR A 794 -37.54 54.64 -21.03
CA TYR A 794 -37.05 54.46 -22.42
C TYR A 794 -35.57 54.74 -22.75
N SER A 795 -34.89 53.73 -23.28
CA SER A 795 -35.04 53.43 -24.72
C SER A 795 -34.97 51.92 -25.00
#